data_AF-A0A920IPL1-F1
#
_entry.id   AF-A0A920IPL1-F1
#
_cell.length_a   1.000
_cell.length_b   1.000
_cell.length_c   1.000
_cell.angle_alpha   90.00
_cell.angle_beta   90.00
_cell.angle_gamma   90.00
#
_symmetry.space_group_name_H-M   'P 1'
#
loop_
_entity.id
_entity.type
_entity.pdbx_description
1 polymer ?
#
loop_
_entity_poly.entity_id
_entity_poly.type
_entity_poly.pdbx_seq_one_letter_code
_entity_poly.pdbx_strand_id
1 'polypeptide(L)'
;MQSTSIKKIYSNIDSIISGEKTRKSIKENIGNTLKDLVFYMPYKIVSAYYCKAWNDLENKKKVLIKVRVNKHYFSFPRSNIPYRISVIFDNKTINLVFFSKYTGYLKSIYKEGEDITISGTLATYGKKFQILHPTVVDLNTINPETNTINTLFYRQKGGLKSSIIHKSILKTLPLIPEIEEWHSRFKERYPLMPSWKEALNNIHLGNDNNILEDSSIHLLRLAYDEILANQLSLEIIRNSINKEKSNNYNKDSKNIISKFINCLEFNLTIDQRKNVEEIIKDLNFDNKMLRLLHGDVGSGKTIVALISALHVINSGYQVAFLAPTEILAIQHYNFVKKKFKQLNINVFLLTASIGNKKQIINKIKSDEKNLVIGTHALLQKNIIFKNLSYVIIDEQHRFGVNQRISIRNKGKKVDMLLMSATPIPRTMLLANLGDISVSTVKQKPFNTKINTILKSDRNIKKVISFIKEKIKYGKVFWICPYIDSSTQENNSSSIEERYKILKSSFDEVGYLHGKLPIEEKNQVLKQFKDGKIKLLISTVVIEVGIDIPDANIIIIDHADRFGLAQTHQLRGRVGRGEKNGTCILLYKEPLSETAKERLIVIKNSYDGFELSEKDLIMRGGGEILGKNQYGYEDFIFFDISIHQDLLKMATLEATDILNNDPNLASDRGKKLIDLLYLFEKNKAIDFISAG
;
A
#
# COMPACT_ATOMS: atom_id res chain seq x y z
N MET A 1 -8.13 31.72 -2.84
CA MET A 1 -9.17 30.94 -2.14
C MET A 1 -8.68 30.20 -0.90
N GLN A 2 -7.41 30.30 -0.48
CA GLN A 2 -6.99 29.73 0.82
C GLN A 2 -7.34 30.68 1.97
N SER A 3 -7.89 30.14 3.06
CA SER A 3 -8.04 30.92 4.29
C SER A 3 -6.68 31.27 4.91
N THR A 4 -6.65 32.32 5.71
CA THR A 4 -5.50 32.73 6.52
C THR A 4 -5.09 31.64 7.51
N SER A 5 -6.07 30.88 8.04
CA SER A 5 -5.84 29.75 8.94
C SER A 5 -5.07 28.62 8.26
N ILE A 6 -5.47 28.21 7.05
CA ILE A 6 -4.72 27.17 6.31
C ILE A 6 -3.29 27.63 5.97
N LYS A 7 -3.08 28.90 5.60
CA LYS A 7 -1.71 29.38 5.34
C LYS A 7 -0.80 29.27 6.57
N LYS A 8 -1.36 29.47 7.77
CA LYS A 8 -0.60 29.38 9.03
C LYS A 8 -0.18 27.95 9.37
N ILE A 9 -0.97 26.93 9.03
CA ILE A 9 -0.60 25.52 9.30
C ILE A 9 0.61 25.06 8.48
N TYR A 10 0.83 25.67 7.32
CA TYR A 10 1.98 25.42 6.45
C TYR A 10 3.21 26.28 6.80
N SER A 11 3.19 27.01 7.92
CA SER A 11 4.34 27.78 8.38
C SER A 11 5.50 26.87 8.81
N ASN A 12 6.72 27.38 8.66
CA ASN A 12 7.95 26.64 8.90
C ASN A 12 8.23 26.46 10.41
N ILE A 13 8.71 25.28 10.79
CA ILE A 13 9.04 24.89 12.17
C ILE A 13 10.38 25.42 12.70
N ASP A 14 11.12 26.20 11.91
CA ASP A 14 12.48 26.68 12.24
C ASP A 14 12.58 27.45 13.56
N SER A 15 11.59 28.28 13.88
CA SER A 15 11.55 29.04 15.13
C SER A 15 11.14 28.21 16.35
N ILE A 16 10.58 27.02 16.14
CA ILE A 16 9.96 26.18 17.19
C ILE A 16 10.96 25.15 17.73
N ILE A 17 11.75 24.58 16.82
CA ILE A 17 12.72 23.53 17.16
C ILE A 17 14.07 24.15 17.50
N SER A 18 14.48 23.95 18.75
CA SER A 18 15.79 24.34 19.27
C SER A 18 16.85 23.30 18.85
N GLY A 19 18.03 23.78 18.42
CA GLY A 19 19.16 22.93 18.04
C GLY A 19 19.19 22.57 16.56
N GLU A 20 20.27 22.98 15.88
CA GLU A 20 20.43 22.87 14.42
C GLU A 20 20.39 21.41 13.92
N LYS A 21 21.08 20.50 14.63
CA LYS A 21 21.08 19.06 14.30
C LYS A 21 19.70 18.42 14.41
N THR A 22 18.96 18.75 15.47
CA THR A 22 17.59 18.23 15.71
C THR A 22 16.62 18.76 14.66
N ARG A 23 16.69 20.05 14.35
CA ARG A 23 15.89 20.70 13.31
C ARG A 23 16.14 20.08 11.94
N LYS A 24 17.41 19.89 11.55
CA LYS A 24 17.78 19.24 10.29
C LYS A 24 17.23 17.82 10.21
N SER A 25 17.41 17.03 11.28
CA SER A 25 16.93 15.65 11.33
C SER A 25 15.40 15.56 11.26
N ILE A 26 14.65 16.45 11.94
CA ILE A 26 13.19 16.51 11.84
C ILE A 26 12.75 16.85 10.41
N LYS A 27 13.37 17.84 9.77
CA LYS A 27 13.07 18.21 8.38
C LYS A 27 13.28 17.08 7.38
N GLU A 28 14.36 16.31 7.55
CA GLU A 28 14.69 15.20 6.64
C GLU A 28 13.78 13.99 6.83
N ASN A 29 13.24 13.77 8.04
CA ASN A 29 12.57 12.51 8.41
C ASN A 29 11.06 12.62 8.65
N ILE A 30 10.57 13.81 9.02
CA ILE A 30 9.16 14.10 9.33
C ILE A 30 8.62 15.13 8.35
N GLY A 31 9.20 16.34 8.34
CA GLY A 31 8.79 17.43 7.45
C GLY A 31 9.18 18.81 7.99
N ASN A 32 8.80 19.87 7.27
CA ASN A 32 9.24 21.25 7.53
C ASN A 32 8.13 22.19 8.00
N THR A 33 6.88 21.74 8.04
CA THR A 33 5.71 22.56 8.41
C THR A 33 5.09 22.16 9.75
N LEU A 34 4.25 23.04 10.33
CA LEU A 34 3.49 22.70 11.55
C LEU A 34 2.64 21.44 11.30
N LYS A 35 1.97 21.39 10.13
CA LYS A 35 1.17 20.24 9.69
C LYS A 35 1.97 18.94 9.77
N ASP A 36 3.17 18.88 9.21
CA ASP A 36 3.97 17.65 9.16
C ASP A 36 4.25 17.07 10.55
N LEU A 37 4.49 17.94 11.54
CA LEU A 37 4.72 17.52 12.92
C LEU A 37 3.44 17.01 13.57
N VAL A 38 2.34 17.73 13.43
CA VAL A 38 1.07 17.41 14.12
C VAL A 38 0.28 16.31 13.41
N PHE A 39 0.68 15.91 12.20
CA PHE A 39 0.17 14.72 11.53
C PHE A 39 1.04 13.49 11.82
N TYR A 40 2.16 13.66 12.56
CA TYR A 40 3.03 12.56 12.92
C TYR A 40 2.49 11.79 14.13
N MET A 41 1.71 10.76 13.86
CA MET A 41 0.95 10.03 14.88
C MET A 41 1.82 9.23 15.88
N PRO A 42 1.46 9.23 17.18
CA PRO A 42 1.97 8.24 18.10
C PRO A 42 1.41 6.86 17.75
N TYR A 43 2.21 5.80 17.96
CA TYR A 43 1.80 4.41 17.68
C TYR A 43 1.49 3.61 18.94
N LYS A 44 1.80 4.15 20.12
CA LYS A 44 1.61 3.47 21.40
C LYS A 44 1.46 4.47 22.52
N ILE A 45 0.49 4.22 23.39
CA ILE A 45 0.32 4.91 24.66
C ILE A 45 0.65 3.92 25.79
N VAL A 46 1.31 4.41 26.84
CA VAL A 46 1.56 3.63 28.06
C VAL A 46 1.15 4.46 29.26
N SER A 47 0.11 4.00 29.93
CA SER A 47 -0.40 4.59 31.16
C SER A 47 0.34 4.06 32.39
N ALA A 48 0.85 4.96 33.22
CA ALA A 48 1.31 4.65 34.57
C ALA A 48 0.21 5.04 35.56
N TYR A 49 -0.24 4.11 36.39
CA TYR A 49 -1.34 4.33 37.33
C TYR A 49 -0.82 4.82 38.67
N TYR A 50 -1.44 5.86 39.23
CA TYR A 50 -1.10 6.36 40.56
C TYR A 50 -1.65 5.43 41.65
N CYS A 51 -0.76 4.77 42.36
CA CYS A 51 -1.05 3.82 43.42
C CYS A 51 -0.83 4.50 44.77
N LYS A 52 -1.85 4.46 45.65
CA LYS A 52 -1.79 5.06 47.00
C LYS A 52 -1.49 4.01 48.07
N ALA A 53 -1.93 2.77 47.87
CA ALA A 53 -1.73 1.65 48.79
C ALA A 53 -0.94 0.51 48.12
N TRP A 54 -0.37 -0.38 48.94
CA TRP A 54 0.36 -1.55 48.44
C TRP A 54 -0.51 -2.47 47.58
N ASN A 55 -1.79 -2.60 47.92
CA ASN A 55 -2.72 -3.46 47.19
C ASN A 55 -3.01 -2.94 45.78
N ASP A 56 -2.84 -1.63 45.53
CA ASP A 56 -3.03 -1.03 44.21
C ASP A 56 -1.97 -1.46 43.18
N LEU A 57 -0.86 -2.03 43.67
CA LEU A 57 0.21 -2.54 42.81
C LEU A 57 -0.17 -3.85 42.12
N GLU A 58 -1.20 -4.55 42.62
CA GLU A 58 -1.61 -5.85 42.11
C GLU A 58 -2.15 -5.72 40.67
N ASN A 59 -1.67 -6.57 39.76
CA ASN A 59 -2.02 -6.58 38.33
C ASN A 59 -1.61 -5.34 37.50
N LYS A 60 -0.81 -4.40 38.05
CA LYS A 60 -0.33 -3.23 37.30
C LYS A 60 1.12 -3.42 36.81
N LYS A 61 1.34 -3.33 35.50
CA LYS A 61 2.69 -3.43 34.90
C LYS A 61 3.52 -2.16 35.09
N LYS A 62 2.91 -0.97 34.96
CA LYS A 62 3.59 0.33 35.14
C LYS A 62 2.85 1.14 36.20
N VAL A 63 3.58 1.58 37.21
CA VAL A 63 3.03 2.21 38.41
C VAL A 63 3.64 3.60 38.60
N LEU A 64 2.87 4.49 39.20
CA LEU A 64 3.28 5.78 39.71
C LEU A 64 3.05 5.78 41.23
N ILE A 65 4.11 5.94 42.00
CA ILE A 65 4.05 5.84 43.46
C ILE A 65 4.82 6.98 44.11
N LYS A 66 4.26 7.54 45.18
CA LYS A 66 4.98 8.46 46.07
C LYS A 66 5.74 7.63 47.11
N VAL A 67 7.06 7.75 47.13
CA VAL A 67 7.94 6.94 47.96
C VAL A 67 8.87 7.83 48.77
N ARG A 68 9.23 7.39 49.98
CA ARG A 68 10.28 8.04 50.78
C ARG A 68 11.63 7.37 50.51
N VAL A 69 12.64 8.15 50.15
CA VAL A 69 13.99 7.62 49.94
C VAL A 69 14.60 7.23 51.27
N ASN A 70 14.98 5.96 51.42
CA ASN A 70 15.53 5.43 52.67
C ASN A 70 17.06 5.39 52.64
N LYS A 71 17.65 4.55 51.77
CA LYS A 71 19.10 4.33 51.77
C LYS A 71 19.66 3.97 50.41
N HIS A 72 20.86 4.47 50.11
CA HIS A 72 21.60 4.12 48.90
C HIS A 72 22.57 2.95 49.14
N TYR A 73 22.60 2.00 48.20
CA TYR A 73 23.51 0.86 48.18
C TYR A 73 24.39 0.92 46.92
N PHE A 74 25.69 1.07 47.13
CA PHE A 74 26.67 1.33 46.08
C PHE A 74 27.10 0.06 45.33
N SER A 75 27.41 0.23 44.04
CA SER A 75 28.19 -0.73 43.27
C SER A 75 29.68 -0.52 43.57
N PHE A 76 30.43 -1.59 43.79
CA PHE A 76 31.89 -1.52 43.97
C PHE A 76 32.56 -1.46 42.58
N PRO A 77 33.68 -0.72 42.41
CA PRO A 77 34.29 -0.43 41.09
C PRO A 77 34.81 -1.63 40.27
N ARG A 78 34.54 -2.88 40.66
CA ARG A 78 34.85 -4.12 39.92
C ARG A 78 33.75 -5.18 39.97
N SER A 79 32.58 -4.90 40.53
CA SER A 79 31.50 -5.88 40.64
C SER A 79 30.39 -5.61 39.61
N ASN A 80 29.80 -6.66 39.05
CA ASN A 80 28.64 -6.58 38.15
C ASN A 80 27.34 -6.25 38.91
N ILE A 81 27.46 -5.64 40.10
CA ILE A 81 26.36 -5.38 41.02
C ILE A 81 25.75 -4.02 40.66
N PRO A 82 24.44 -3.92 40.40
CA PRO A 82 23.82 -2.66 40.05
C PRO A 82 23.72 -1.74 41.26
N TYR A 83 23.64 -0.43 40.98
CA TYR A 83 23.34 0.58 42.00
C TYR A 83 21.89 0.43 42.46
N ARG A 84 21.66 0.37 43.77
CA ARG A 84 20.32 0.20 44.34
C ARG A 84 19.96 1.31 45.31
N ILE A 85 18.74 1.80 45.25
CA ILE A 85 18.19 2.76 46.21
C ILE A 85 16.98 2.10 46.85
N SER A 86 17.01 1.91 48.17
CA SER A 86 15.84 1.43 48.91
C SER A 86 14.90 2.60 49.17
N VAL A 87 13.64 2.42 48.84
CA VAL A 87 12.56 3.37 49.10
C VAL A 87 11.44 2.70 49.86
N ILE A 88 10.68 3.50 50.63
CA ILE A 88 9.54 3.05 51.41
C ILE A 88 8.25 3.51 50.73
N PHE A 89 7.35 2.56 50.48
CA PHE A 89 6.00 2.77 49.97
C PHE A 89 5.02 1.96 50.82
N ASP A 90 4.00 2.60 51.39
CA ASP A 90 3.00 1.95 52.25
C ASP A 90 3.63 1.03 53.32
N ASN A 91 4.59 1.56 54.08
CA ASN A 91 5.38 0.87 55.11
C ASN A 91 6.18 -0.37 54.64
N LYS A 92 6.30 -0.59 53.33
CA LYS A 92 7.03 -1.69 52.73
C LYS A 92 8.17 -1.18 51.86
N THR A 93 9.19 -2.02 51.66
CA THR A 93 10.41 -1.63 50.95
C THR A 93 10.39 -2.04 49.48
N ILE A 94 10.74 -1.11 48.60
CA ILE A 94 10.94 -1.33 47.16
C ILE A 94 12.36 -0.93 46.80
N ASN A 95 13.02 -1.69 45.93
CA ASN A 95 14.35 -1.36 45.44
C ASN A 95 14.30 -0.68 44.07
N LEU A 96 14.86 0.50 43.94
CA LEU A 96 15.12 1.13 42.64
C LEU A 96 16.48 0.68 42.16
N VAL A 97 16.58 0.17 40.93
CA VAL A 97 17.80 -0.44 40.40
C VAL A 97 18.27 0.29 39.16
N PHE A 98 19.56 0.66 39.14
CA PHE A 98 20.20 1.36 38.03
C PHE A 98 21.48 0.63 37.60
N PHE A 99 21.59 0.34 36.30
CA PHE A 99 22.79 -0.26 35.70
C PHE A 99 23.83 0.76 35.19
N SER A 100 23.61 2.07 35.42
CA SER A 100 24.52 3.14 34.98
C SER A 100 25.74 3.28 35.91
N LYS A 101 26.92 3.54 35.33
CA LYS A 101 28.17 3.81 36.06
C LYS A 101 28.21 5.21 36.70
N TYR A 102 27.33 6.13 36.27
CA TYR A 102 27.28 7.51 36.77
C TYR A 102 26.29 7.64 37.93
N THR A 103 26.76 7.42 39.16
CA THR A 103 25.92 7.40 40.38
C THR A 103 25.75 8.78 41.04
N GLY A 104 26.58 9.77 40.70
CA GLY A 104 26.53 11.13 41.27
C GLY A 104 25.23 11.87 40.99
N TYR A 105 24.73 11.81 39.75
CA TYR A 105 23.45 12.41 39.34
C TYR A 105 22.24 11.79 40.05
N LEU A 106 22.31 10.51 40.40
CA LEU A 106 21.23 9.85 41.15
C LEU A 106 21.16 10.36 42.58
N LYS A 107 22.28 10.68 43.23
CA LYS A 107 22.27 11.27 44.58
C LYS A 107 21.63 12.65 44.64
N SER A 108 21.78 13.45 43.57
CA SER A 108 21.15 14.78 43.54
C SER A 108 19.63 14.71 43.38
N ILE A 109 19.11 13.65 42.76
CA ILE A 109 17.68 13.45 42.50
C ILE A 109 16.99 12.68 43.62
N TYR A 110 17.64 11.63 44.12
CA TYR A 110 17.14 10.76 45.17
C TYR A 110 17.90 11.10 46.44
N LYS A 111 17.44 12.08 47.21
CA LYS A 111 18.06 12.44 48.49
C LYS A 111 17.41 11.66 49.63
N GLU A 112 18.23 11.10 50.52
CA GLU A 112 17.76 10.33 51.66
C GLU A 112 16.83 11.18 52.56
N GLY A 113 15.70 10.61 52.97
CA GLY A 113 14.67 11.28 53.77
C GLY A 113 13.62 12.07 52.98
N GLU A 114 13.85 12.35 51.69
CA GLU A 114 12.88 13.08 50.87
C GLU A 114 11.78 12.16 50.31
N ASP A 115 10.56 12.72 50.20
CA ASP A 115 9.46 12.08 49.49
C ASP A 115 9.50 12.48 48.02
N ILE A 116 9.50 11.48 47.13
CA ILE A 116 9.55 11.68 45.69
C ILE A 116 8.46 10.85 45.00
N THR A 117 7.93 11.33 43.89
CA THR A 117 7.02 10.54 43.05
C THR A 117 7.80 9.94 41.89
N ILE A 118 7.68 8.63 41.73
CA ILE A 118 8.39 7.88 40.70
C ILE A 118 7.42 7.09 39.83
N SER A 119 7.73 7.00 38.54
CA SER A 119 7.07 6.11 37.59
C SER A 119 8.04 5.04 37.11
N GLY A 120 7.57 3.80 37.03
CA GLY A 120 8.34 2.71 36.46
C GLY A 120 7.61 1.40 36.38
N THR A 121 8.25 0.40 35.77
CA THR A 121 7.71 -0.96 35.65
C THR A 121 8.04 -1.73 36.91
N LEU A 122 7.00 -2.22 37.59
CA LEU A 122 7.16 -3.04 38.78
C LEU A 122 7.62 -4.45 38.37
N ALA A 123 8.72 -4.91 38.96
CA ALA A 123 9.27 -6.23 38.74
C ALA A 123 9.55 -6.91 40.08
N THR A 124 9.54 -8.25 40.08
CA THR A 124 9.85 -9.04 41.27
C THR A 124 11.18 -9.76 41.05
N TYR A 125 12.12 -9.60 41.98
CA TYR A 125 13.38 -10.33 41.98
C TYR A 125 13.55 -11.06 43.31
N GLY A 126 13.45 -12.38 43.28
CA GLY A 126 13.30 -13.19 44.50
C GLY A 126 11.99 -12.86 45.20
N LYS A 127 12.06 -12.49 46.49
CA LYS A 127 10.89 -12.07 47.30
C LYS A 127 10.75 -10.55 47.44
N LYS A 128 11.55 -9.75 46.71
CA LYS A 128 11.56 -8.28 46.83
C LYS A 128 11.03 -7.63 45.55
N PHE A 129 10.23 -6.58 45.72
CA PHE A 129 9.80 -5.72 44.63
C PHE A 129 10.93 -4.76 44.23
N GLN A 130 11.08 -4.57 42.92
CA GLN A 130 12.05 -3.64 42.38
C GLN A 130 11.49 -2.89 41.16
N ILE A 131 11.99 -1.69 40.94
CA ILE A 131 11.70 -0.89 39.74
C ILE A 131 13.03 -0.61 39.05
N LEU A 132 13.14 -1.05 37.80
CA LEU A 132 14.34 -0.82 36.98
C LEU A 132 14.26 0.58 36.35
N HIS A 133 15.31 1.38 36.53
CA HIS A 133 15.43 2.72 35.93
C HIS A 133 14.15 3.58 36.02
N PRO A 134 13.62 3.83 37.23
CA PRO A 134 12.46 4.69 37.42
C PRO A 134 12.74 6.12 36.96
N THR A 135 11.69 6.81 36.53
CA THR A 135 11.70 8.24 36.22
C THR A 135 11.00 9.00 37.34
N VAL A 136 11.61 10.07 37.85
CA VAL A 136 10.93 11.00 38.76
C VAL A 136 9.91 11.81 37.98
N VAL A 137 8.72 12.00 38.55
CA VAL A 137 7.61 12.69 37.91
C VAL A 137 6.94 13.63 38.91
N ASP A 138 6.44 14.77 38.43
CA ASP A 138 5.68 15.73 39.25
C ASP A 138 4.24 15.24 39.44
N LEU A 139 3.73 15.28 40.67
CA LEU A 139 2.35 14.92 41.00
C LEU A 139 1.32 15.78 40.23
N ASN A 140 1.66 17.02 39.88
CA ASN A 140 0.78 17.90 39.11
C ASN A 140 0.52 17.43 37.67
N THR A 141 1.30 16.44 37.20
CA THR A 141 1.13 15.89 35.84
C THR A 141 0.17 14.69 35.78
N ILE A 142 -0.38 14.28 36.91
CA ILE A 142 -1.39 13.22 36.98
C ILE A 142 -2.72 13.76 36.45
N ASN A 143 -3.33 13.04 35.50
CA ASN A 143 -4.71 13.32 35.12
C ASN A 143 -5.63 12.94 36.31
N PRO A 144 -6.37 13.89 36.90
CA PRO A 144 -7.19 13.64 38.08
C PRO A 144 -8.36 12.68 37.83
N GLU A 145 -8.86 12.59 36.60
CA GLU A 145 -10.00 11.74 36.24
C GLU A 145 -9.58 10.27 36.10
N THR A 146 -8.46 10.02 35.42
CA THR A 146 -7.97 8.66 35.16
C THR A 146 -6.98 8.18 36.22
N ASN A 147 -6.50 9.10 37.07
CA ASN A 147 -5.44 8.87 38.04
C ASN A 147 -4.19 8.25 37.41
N THR A 148 -3.88 8.66 36.17
CA THR A 148 -2.76 8.13 35.36
C THR A 148 -1.86 9.23 34.82
N ILE A 149 -0.64 8.85 34.47
CA ILE A 149 0.24 9.62 33.59
C ILE A 149 0.47 8.82 32.32
N ASN A 150 0.10 9.41 31.20
CA ASN A 150 0.20 8.78 29.89
C ASN A 150 1.49 9.19 29.19
N THR A 151 2.24 8.20 28.71
CA THR A 151 3.41 8.42 27.86
C THR A 151 3.12 7.97 26.44
N LEU A 152 3.17 8.90 25.49
CA LEU A 152 3.02 8.61 24.07
C LEU A 152 4.36 8.26 23.43
N PHE A 153 4.34 7.25 22.56
CA PHE A 153 5.49 6.77 21.81
C PHE A 153 5.29 7.01 20.32
N TYR A 154 6.29 7.63 19.72
CA TYR A 154 6.36 7.97 18.30
C TYR A 154 7.41 7.11 17.63
N ARG A 155 7.19 6.76 16.35
CA ARG A 155 8.14 5.97 15.59
C ARG A 155 9.47 6.75 15.48
N GLN A 156 10.59 6.05 15.66
CA GLN A 156 11.91 6.69 15.63
C GLN A 156 12.44 6.66 14.20
N LYS A 157 12.89 7.81 13.67
CA LYS A 157 13.49 7.95 12.34
C LYS A 157 14.73 8.82 12.42
N GLY A 158 15.76 8.50 11.63
CA GLY A 158 16.98 9.31 11.53
C GLY A 158 17.72 9.51 12.87
N GLY A 159 17.61 8.57 13.81
CA GLY A 159 18.19 8.68 15.15
C GLY A 159 17.40 9.58 16.13
N LEU A 160 16.24 10.10 15.75
CA LEU A 160 15.37 10.88 16.63
C LEU A 160 14.69 9.99 17.68
N LYS A 161 14.94 10.30 18.96
CA LYS A 161 14.24 9.66 20.08
C LYS A 161 12.77 10.11 20.12
N SER A 162 11.88 9.19 20.48
CA SER A 162 10.45 9.46 20.66
C SER A 162 10.15 10.68 21.54
N SER A 163 10.94 10.89 22.61
CA SER A 163 10.76 12.02 23.52
C SER A 163 11.06 13.38 22.88
N ILE A 164 12.01 13.44 21.94
CA ILE A 164 12.36 14.66 21.20
C ILE A 164 11.23 15.00 20.23
N ILE A 165 10.71 13.98 19.54
CA ILE A 165 9.56 14.12 18.63
C ILE A 165 8.35 14.63 19.41
N HIS A 166 7.97 13.94 20.50
CA HIS A 166 6.85 14.33 21.35
C HIS A 166 6.97 15.78 21.85
N LYS A 167 8.13 16.16 22.40
CA LYS A 167 8.39 17.53 22.87
C LYS A 167 8.26 18.57 21.77
N SER A 168 8.69 18.24 20.55
CA SER A 168 8.59 19.15 19.40
C SER A 168 7.14 19.33 18.96
N ILE A 169 6.35 18.25 18.97
CA ILE A 169 4.91 18.30 18.69
C ILE A 169 4.18 19.12 19.74
N LEU A 170 4.43 18.90 21.04
CA LEU A 170 3.80 19.67 22.12
C LEU A 170 4.07 21.18 22.03
N LYS A 171 5.26 21.58 21.56
CA LYS A 171 5.57 23.00 21.29
C LYS A 171 4.82 23.56 20.08
N THR A 172 4.38 22.69 19.17
CA THR A 172 3.69 23.05 17.93
C THR A 172 2.18 23.20 18.15
N LEU A 173 1.58 22.39 19.03
CA LEU A 173 0.13 22.39 19.29
C LEU A 173 -0.48 23.78 19.56
N PRO A 174 0.12 24.66 20.40
CA PRO A 174 -0.46 25.98 20.68
C PRO A 174 -0.47 26.92 19.48
N LEU A 175 0.38 26.65 18.48
CA LEU A 175 0.52 27.48 17.27
C LEU A 175 -0.48 27.10 16.19
N ILE A 176 -1.15 25.96 16.34
CA ILE A 176 -2.17 25.48 15.41
C ILE A 176 -3.36 26.47 15.38
N PRO A 177 -3.71 27.01 14.21
CA PRO A 177 -4.85 27.89 14.06
C PRO A 177 -6.16 27.16 14.33
N GLU A 178 -7.19 27.91 14.72
CA GLU A 178 -8.56 27.40 14.61
C GLU A 178 -8.96 27.40 13.13
N ILE A 179 -9.56 26.29 12.72
CA ILE A 179 -10.06 26.08 11.36
C ILE A 179 -11.55 25.84 11.50
N GLU A 180 -12.33 26.47 10.61
CA GLU A 180 -13.78 26.29 10.59
C GLU A 180 -14.16 24.87 10.16
N GLU A 181 -15.24 24.35 10.74
CA GLU A 181 -15.67 22.95 10.56
C GLU A 181 -16.49 22.74 9.27
N TRP A 182 -16.29 21.60 8.61
CA TRP A 182 -16.89 21.30 7.28
C TRP A 182 -17.93 20.16 7.26
N HIS A 183 -18.13 19.47 8.39
CA HIS A 183 -18.97 18.26 8.50
C HIS A 183 -20.46 18.53 8.56
N SER A 184 -21.25 17.72 7.84
CA SER A 184 -22.69 17.58 8.12
C SER A 184 -23.08 16.19 8.61
N ARG A 185 -22.85 15.12 7.83
CA ARG A 185 -23.37 13.77 8.18
C ARG A 185 -22.61 13.14 9.34
N PHE A 186 -21.31 13.42 9.46
CA PHE A 186 -20.55 12.97 10.63
C PHE A 186 -21.10 13.57 11.94
N LYS A 187 -21.59 14.82 11.92
CA LYS A 187 -22.22 15.48 13.07
C LYS A 187 -23.54 14.85 13.46
N GLU A 188 -24.32 14.38 12.49
CA GLU A 188 -25.57 13.68 12.75
C GLU A 188 -25.33 12.32 13.44
N ARG A 189 -24.32 11.56 12.99
CA ARG A 189 -23.97 10.27 13.62
C ARG A 189 -23.23 10.42 14.94
N TYR A 190 -22.40 11.46 15.07
CA TYR A 190 -21.59 11.73 16.26
C TYR A 190 -21.82 13.17 16.75
N PRO A 191 -22.92 13.42 17.49
CA PRO A 191 -23.26 14.78 17.96
C PRO A 191 -22.22 15.40 18.88
N LEU A 192 -21.47 14.56 19.61
CA LEU A 192 -20.40 14.95 20.53
C LEU A 192 -19.02 14.96 19.88
N MET A 193 -18.92 15.15 18.55
CA MET A 193 -17.60 15.19 17.91
C MET A 193 -16.77 16.36 18.46
N PRO A 194 -15.47 16.16 18.71
CA PRO A 194 -14.55 17.26 19.02
C PRO A 194 -14.33 18.13 17.79
N SER A 195 -13.88 19.38 17.98
CA SER A 195 -13.36 20.20 16.88
C SER A 195 -12.10 19.58 16.26
N TRP A 196 -11.73 20.00 15.05
CA TRP A 196 -10.52 19.49 14.38
C TRP A 196 -9.26 19.68 15.24
N LYS A 197 -9.15 20.86 15.85
CA LYS A 197 -8.03 21.21 16.73
C LYS A 197 -8.05 20.42 18.04
N GLU A 198 -9.22 20.20 18.63
CA GLU A 198 -9.37 19.35 19.82
C GLU A 198 -8.99 17.90 19.53
N ALA A 199 -9.42 17.35 18.39
CA ALA A 199 -9.07 16.01 17.95
C ALA A 199 -7.55 15.81 17.90
N LEU A 200 -6.84 16.70 17.22
CA LEU A 200 -5.38 16.66 17.14
C LEU A 200 -4.71 16.86 18.49
N ASN A 201 -5.17 17.83 19.27
CA ASN A 201 -4.58 18.11 20.59
C ASN A 201 -4.71 16.89 21.50
N ASN A 202 -5.90 16.28 21.61
CA ASN A 202 -6.11 15.15 22.51
C ASN A 202 -5.27 13.93 22.14
N ILE A 203 -5.09 13.65 20.84
CA ILE A 203 -4.21 12.57 20.37
C ILE A 203 -2.76 12.77 20.83
N HIS A 204 -2.26 14.00 20.81
CA HIS A 204 -0.87 14.31 21.14
C HIS A 204 -0.62 14.64 22.62
N LEU A 205 -1.65 15.06 23.34
CA LEU A 205 -1.63 15.22 24.80
C LEU A 205 -1.81 13.88 25.50
N GLY A 206 -2.61 12.97 24.93
CA GLY A 206 -2.83 11.63 25.47
C GLY A 206 -3.61 11.65 26.78
N ASN A 207 -4.57 12.57 26.93
CA ASN A 207 -5.36 12.72 28.16
C ASN A 207 -6.24 11.50 28.46
N ASP A 208 -6.64 10.77 27.41
CA ASP A 208 -7.40 9.52 27.51
C ASP A 208 -6.47 8.31 27.27
N ASN A 209 -6.62 7.26 28.08
CA ASN A 209 -5.87 6.01 27.96
C ASN A 209 -6.22 5.28 26.66
N ASN A 210 -7.44 5.45 26.15
CA ASN A 210 -7.97 4.77 24.99
C ASN A 210 -7.89 5.65 23.72
N ILE A 211 -7.15 6.77 23.78
CA ILE A 211 -7.10 7.76 22.69
C ILE A 211 -6.60 7.19 21.35
N LEU A 212 -5.81 6.10 21.39
CA LEU A 212 -5.27 5.40 20.23
C LEU A 212 -6.04 4.13 19.85
N GLU A 213 -7.14 3.83 20.53
CA GLU A 213 -8.03 2.73 20.14
C GLU A 213 -8.89 3.14 18.94
N ASP A 214 -9.24 2.17 18.09
CA ASP A 214 -10.03 2.36 16.87
C ASP A 214 -11.42 3.01 17.13
N SER A 215 -11.92 2.92 18.36
CA SER A 215 -13.19 3.51 18.82
C SER A 215 -13.07 4.98 19.24
N SER A 216 -11.84 5.52 19.34
CA SER A 216 -11.58 6.89 19.78
C SER A 216 -12.25 7.90 18.85
N ILE A 217 -13.15 8.71 19.40
CA ILE A 217 -13.87 9.72 18.61
C ILE A 217 -12.93 10.73 17.94
N HIS A 218 -11.79 11.02 18.58
CA HIS A 218 -10.77 11.92 18.05
C HIS A 218 -10.07 11.33 16.81
N LEU A 219 -9.79 10.02 16.81
CA LEU A 219 -9.25 9.32 15.65
C LEU A 219 -10.28 9.17 14.55
N LEU A 220 -11.49 8.72 14.88
CA LEU A 220 -12.59 8.57 13.93
C LEU A 220 -12.89 9.88 13.22
N ARG A 221 -12.85 11.00 13.97
CA ARG A 221 -12.99 12.35 13.43
C ARG A 221 -11.92 12.64 12.39
N LEU A 222 -10.63 12.53 12.71
CA LEU A 222 -9.55 12.82 11.74
C LEU A 222 -9.51 11.84 10.56
N ALA A 223 -9.84 10.57 10.80
CA ALA A 223 -10.00 9.56 9.75
C ALA A 223 -11.14 9.92 8.80
N TYR A 224 -12.24 10.47 9.34
CA TYR A 224 -13.35 10.95 8.54
C TYR A 224 -12.96 12.17 7.71
N ASP A 225 -12.29 13.16 8.31
CA ASP A 225 -11.80 14.35 7.62
C ASP A 225 -10.93 13.95 6.42
N GLU A 226 -9.98 13.03 6.63
CA GLU A 226 -9.06 12.54 5.60
C GLU A 226 -9.79 11.85 4.45
N ILE A 227 -10.70 10.90 4.77
CA ILE A 227 -11.40 10.17 3.73
C ILE A 227 -12.44 11.03 3.00
N LEU A 228 -13.07 11.99 3.68
CA LEU A 228 -13.96 12.97 3.05
C LEU A 228 -13.19 13.86 2.07
N ALA A 229 -12.03 14.39 2.46
CA ALA A 229 -11.18 15.18 1.57
C ALA A 229 -10.85 14.40 0.30
N ASN A 230 -10.50 13.12 0.49
CA ASN A 230 -10.16 12.25 -0.61
C ASN A 230 -11.36 11.95 -1.53
N GLN A 231 -12.51 11.53 -0.98
CA GLN A 231 -13.72 11.26 -1.77
C GLN A 231 -14.22 12.51 -2.52
N LEU A 232 -14.19 13.67 -1.86
CA LEU A 232 -14.55 14.94 -2.48
C LEU A 232 -13.61 15.28 -3.64
N SER A 233 -12.30 15.08 -3.47
CA SER A 233 -11.32 15.32 -4.53
C SER A 233 -11.55 14.45 -5.76
N LEU A 234 -11.90 13.18 -5.55
CA LEU A 234 -12.17 12.21 -6.62
C LEU A 234 -13.46 12.57 -7.35
N GLU A 235 -14.50 12.98 -6.63
CA GLU A 235 -15.78 13.36 -7.21
C GLU A 235 -15.70 14.70 -7.98
N ILE A 236 -14.91 15.67 -7.50
CA ILE A 236 -14.61 16.91 -8.26
C ILE A 236 -13.95 16.57 -9.60
N ILE A 237 -12.90 15.75 -9.56
CA ILE A 237 -12.20 15.31 -10.77
C ILE A 237 -13.19 14.59 -11.69
N ARG A 238 -14.00 13.68 -11.16
CA ARG A 238 -15.01 12.95 -11.92
C ARG A 238 -16.04 13.87 -12.59
N ASN A 239 -16.60 14.83 -11.87
CA ASN A 239 -17.58 15.77 -12.44
C ASN A 239 -16.97 16.63 -13.55
N SER A 240 -15.72 17.05 -13.42
CA SER A 240 -15.00 17.74 -14.50
C SER A 240 -14.83 16.85 -15.74
N ILE A 241 -14.65 15.53 -15.54
CA ILE A 241 -14.51 14.55 -16.63
C ILE A 241 -15.85 14.29 -17.32
N ASN A 242 -16.93 14.18 -16.55
CA ASN A 242 -18.26 13.81 -17.04
C ASN A 242 -18.98 14.96 -17.75
N LYS A 243 -18.65 16.23 -17.46
CA LYS A 243 -19.22 17.40 -18.17
C LYS A 243 -18.89 17.42 -19.67
N GLU A 244 -17.85 16.72 -20.10
CA GLU A 244 -17.47 16.64 -21.50
C GLU A 244 -18.17 15.48 -22.22
N LYS A 245 -18.97 15.78 -23.25
CA LYS A 245 -19.66 14.77 -24.08
C LYS A 245 -18.67 13.74 -24.64
N SER A 246 -19.01 12.45 -24.62
CA SER A 246 -18.24 11.36 -25.22
C SER A 246 -18.19 11.47 -26.75
N ASN A 247 -17.46 10.55 -27.40
CA ASN A 247 -17.53 10.40 -28.85
C ASN A 247 -18.77 9.59 -29.23
N ASN A 248 -19.37 9.92 -30.37
CA ASN A 248 -20.43 9.10 -30.93
C ASN A 248 -19.79 7.90 -31.66
N TYR A 249 -19.72 6.75 -30.99
CA TYR A 249 -19.28 5.51 -31.61
C TYR A 249 -20.39 4.90 -32.47
N ASN A 250 -20.00 4.23 -33.55
CA ASN A 250 -20.93 3.48 -34.37
C ASN A 250 -21.41 2.24 -33.61
N LYS A 251 -22.72 2.15 -33.40
CA LYS A 251 -23.37 1.04 -32.70
C LYS A 251 -23.32 -0.28 -33.46
N ASP A 252 -23.05 -0.27 -34.77
CA ASP A 252 -22.94 -1.48 -35.59
C ASP A 252 -21.51 -2.05 -35.63
N SER A 253 -21.07 -2.62 -34.50
CA SER A 253 -19.80 -3.34 -34.39
C SER A 253 -19.98 -4.87 -34.33
N LYS A 254 -21.20 -5.38 -34.49
CA LYS A 254 -21.50 -6.82 -34.30
C LYS A 254 -20.71 -7.70 -35.26
N ASN A 255 -20.58 -7.30 -36.52
CA ASN A 255 -19.91 -8.08 -37.56
C ASN A 255 -18.39 -8.20 -37.31
N ILE A 256 -17.71 -7.11 -36.96
CA ILE A 256 -16.26 -7.16 -36.69
C ILE A 256 -15.94 -7.94 -35.41
N ILE A 257 -16.80 -7.80 -34.40
CA ILE A 257 -16.67 -8.53 -33.13
C ILE A 257 -16.91 -10.03 -33.36
N SER A 258 -17.94 -10.42 -34.11
CA SER A 258 -18.22 -11.83 -34.40
C SER A 258 -17.09 -12.48 -35.19
N LYS A 259 -16.54 -11.78 -36.19
CA LYS A 259 -15.33 -12.23 -36.91
C LYS A 259 -14.17 -12.46 -35.95
N PHE A 260 -13.89 -11.53 -35.04
CA PHE A 260 -12.81 -11.69 -34.06
C PHE A 260 -13.03 -12.87 -33.12
N ILE A 261 -14.26 -13.06 -32.61
CA ILE A 261 -14.61 -14.17 -31.73
C ILE A 261 -14.39 -15.51 -32.45
N ASN A 262 -14.76 -15.60 -33.74
CA ASN A 262 -14.54 -16.81 -34.54
C ASN A 262 -13.05 -17.09 -34.81
N CYS A 263 -12.16 -16.11 -34.67
CA CYS A 263 -10.71 -16.30 -34.74
C CYS A 263 -10.09 -16.86 -33.44
N LEU A 264 -10.85 -16.90 -32.35
CA LEU A 264 -10.38 -17.40 -31.06
C LEU A 264 -10.44 -18.93 -31.02
N GLU A 265 -9.45 -19.53 -30.38
CA GLU A 265 -9.36 -21.00 -30.21
C GLU A 265 -10.15 -21.46 -28.97
N PHE A 266 -11.02 -20.61 -28.42
CA PHE A 266 -11.80 -20.85 -27.21
C PHE A 266 -13.06 -19.98 -27.22
N ASN A 267 -14.06 -20.38 -26.43
CA ASN A 267 -15.29 -19.63 -26.26
C ASN A 267 -15.18 -18.61 -25.13
N LEU A 268 -15.83 -17.47 -25.29
CA LEU A 268 -15.96 -16.48 -24.22
C LEU A 268 -16.84 -17.02 -23.09
N THR A 269 -16.40 -16.80 -21.84
CA THR A 269 -17.19 -17.09 -20.64
C THR A 269 -18.40 -16.16 -20.52
N ILE A 270 -19.37 -16.53 -19.68
CA ILE A 270 -20.56 -15.71 -19.41
C ILE A 270 -20.12 -14.34 -18.86
N ASP A 271 -19.19 -14.35 -17.90
CA ASP A 271 -18.60 -13.13 -17.34
C ASP A 271 -17.94 -12.29 -18.43
N GLN A 272 -17.12 -12.86 -19.30
CA GLN A 272 -16.45 -12.11 -20.37
C GLN A 272 -17.45 -11.44 -21.31
N ARG A 273 -18.52 -12.14 -21.73
CA ARG A 273 -19.57 -11.58 -22.59
C ARG A 273 -20.30 -10.42 -21.90
N LYS A 274 -20.73 -10.63 -20.66
CA LYS A 274 -21.39 -9.59 -19.85
C LYS A 274 -20.51 -8.35 -19.69
N ASN A 275 -19.24 -8.52 -19.36
CA ASN A 275 -18.31 -7.40 -19.18
C ASN A 275 -18.06 -6.65 -20.50
N VAL A 276 -18.00 -7.35 -21.64
CA VAL A 276 -17.94 -6.70 -22.96
C VAL A 276 -19.17 -5.84 -23.22
N GLU A 277 -20.37 -6.35 -22.95
CA GLU A 277 -21.62 -5.62 -23.14
C GLU A 277 -21.70 -4.39 -22.22
N GLU A 278 -21.29 -4.52 -20.96
CA GLU A 278 -21.21 -3.40 -20.02
C GLU A 278 -20.27 -2.31 -20.53
N ILE A 279 -19.06 -2.67 -20.97
CA ILE A 279 -18.08 -1.71 -21.49
C ILE A 279 -18.60 -1.03 -22.76
N ILE A 280 -19.19 -1.78 -23.70
CA ILE A 280 -19.74 -1.21 -24.95
C ILE A 280 -20.91 -0.28 -24.63
N LYS A 281 -21.77 -0.63 -23.68
CA LYS A 281 -22.88 0.24 -23.26
C LYS A 281 -22.36 1.56 -22.68
N ASP A 282 -21.32 1.50 -21.86
CA ASP A 282 -20.67 2.65 -21.23
C ASP A 282 -19.94 3.53 -22.26
N LEU A 283 -19.24 2.92 -23.23
CA LEU A 283 -18.62 3.63 -24.36
C LEU A 283 -19.66 4.37 -25.21
N ASN A 284 -20.87 3.83 -25.37
CA ASN A 284 -21.96 4.47 -26.12
C ASN A 284 -22.78 5.46 -25.30
N PHE A 285 -22.43 5.68 -24.03
CA PHE A 285 -23.10 6.64 -23.17
C PHE A 285 -22.61 8.06 -23.45
N ASP A 286 -23.40 9.09 -23.12
CA ASP A 286 -23.07 10.48 -23.45
C ASP A 286 -21.88 11.03 -22.62
N ASN A 287 -21.50 10.39 -21.52
CA ASN A 287 -20.39 10.78 -20.66
C ASN A 287 -19.13 9.95 -20.96
N LYS A 288 -17.95 10.51 -20.71
CA LYS A 288 -16.68 9.77 -20.85
C LYS A 288 -16.64 8.56 -19.91
N MET A 289 -16.28 7.40 -20.44
CA MET A 289 -16.10 6.19 -19.66
C MET A 289 -14.78 6.24 -18.88
N LEU A 290 -14.85 6.01 -17.57
CA LEU A 290 -13.73 5.61 -16.73
C LEU A 290 -14.13 4.34 -15.98
N ARG A 291 -13.61 3.20 -16.43
CA ARG A 291 -14.00 1.88 -15.92
C ARG A 291 -12.79 1.04 -15.52
N LEU A 292 -12.91 0.30 -14.42
CA LEU A 292 -11.94 -0.72 -14.02
C LEU A 292 -12.45 -2.11 -14.39
N LEU A 293 -11.69 -2.80 -15.23
CA LEU A 293 -11.84 -4.22 -15.51
C LEU A 293 -10.86 -5.00 -14.62
N HIS A 294 -11.38 -5.74 -13.65
CA HIS A 294 -10.57 -6.55 -12.74
C HIS A 294 -11.03 -8.00 -12.71
N GLY A 295 -10.12 -8.87 -12.32
CA GLY A 295 -10.33 -10.31 -12.33
C GLY A 295 -9.00 -11.03 -12.16
N ASP A 296 -9.04 -12.32 -11.85
CA ASP A 296 -7.83 -13.08 -11.56
C ASP A 296 -6.89 -13.19 -12.78
N VAL A 297 -5.62 -13.49 -12.55
CA VAL A 297 -4.64 -13.83 -13.59
C VAL A 297 -5.21 -14.98 -14.44
N GLY A 298 -5.17 -14.81 -15.76
CA GLY A 298 -5.71 -15.80 -16.70
C GLY A 298 -7.23 -15.77 -16.90
N SER A 299 -7.98 -14.85 -16.26
CA SER A 299 -9.44 -14.73 -16.48
C SER A 299 -9.85 -14.19 -17.86
N GLY A 300 -8.88 -13.79 -18.70
CA GLY A 300 -9.14 -13.30 -20.06
C GLY A 300 -9.49 -11.82 -20.18
N LYS A 301 -9.13 -10.98 -19.18
CA LYS A 301 -9.31 -9.50 -19.21
C LYS A 301 -8.85 -8.85 -20.53
N THR A 302 -7.69 -9.28 -21.04
CA THR A 302 -7.14 -8.76 -22.30
C THR A 302 -8.08 -8.98 -23.48
N ILE A 303 -8.80 -10.10 -23.54
CA ILE A 303 -9.76 -10.38 -24.61
C ILE A 303 -10.96 -9.45 -24.53
N VAL A 304 -11.50 -9.24 -23.32
CA VAL A 304 -12.58 -8.27 -23.07
C VAL A 304 -12.16 -6.87 -23.53
N ALA A 305 -10.96 -6.43 -23.15
CA ALA A 305 -10.42 -5.14 -23.55
C ALA A 305 -10.23 -5.03 -25.08
N LEU A 306 -9.72 -6.06 -25.75
CA LEU A 306 -9.55 -6.07 -27.20
C LEU A 306 -10.89 -6.04 -27.96
N ILE A 307 -11.93 -6.71 -27.46
CA ILE A 307 -13.26 -6.65 -28.07
C ILE A 307 -13.84 -5.23 -27.97
N SER A 308 -13.70 -4.58 -26.80
CA SER A 308 -14.10 -3.17 -26.67
C SER A 308 -13.28 -2.23 -27.57
N ALA A 309 -11.99 -2.50 -27.79
CA ALA A 309 -11.17 -1.74 -28.73
C ALA A 309 -11.69 -1.86 -30.18
N LEU A 310 -12.14 -3.05 -30.59
CA LEU A 310 -12.70 -3.25 -31.94
C LEU A 310 -13.96 -2.39 -32.18
N HIS A 311 -14.80 -2.21 -31.16
CA HIS A 311 -15.96 -1.32 -31.25
C HIS A 311 -15.57 0.13 -31.58
N VAL A 312 -14.53 0.64 -30.90
CA VAL A 312 -14.01 2.00 -31.11
C VAL A 312 -13.31 2.12 -32.47
N ILE A 313 -12.47 1.14 -32.86
CA ILE A 313 -11.76 1.15 -34.15
C ILE A 313 -12.73 1.09 -35.33
N ASN A 314 -13.78 0.28 -35.23
CA ASN A 314 -14.85 0.20 -36.23
C ASN A 314 -15.51 1.56 -36.49
N SER A 315 -15.54 2.41 -35.46
CA SER A 315 -16.12 3.74 -35.50
C SER A 315 -15.20 4.81 -36.09
N GLY A 316 -14.00 4.46 -36.56
CA GLY A 316 -13.07 5.44 -37.17
C GLY A 316 -12.14 6.15 -36.19
N TYR A 317 -11.94 5.58 -35.01
CA TYR A 317 -11.08 6.16 -33.98
C TYR A 317 -9.88 5.27 -33.67
N GLN A 318 -8.86 5.88 -33.07
CA GLN A 318 -7.65 5.18 -32.63
C GLN A 318 -7.78 4.73 -31.17
N VAL A 319 -7.15 3.59 -30.89
CA VAL A 319 -7.05 3.02 -29.54
C VAL A 319 -5.59 2.91 -29.14
N ALA A 320 -5.27 3.31 -27.91
CA ALA A 320 -3.96 3.06 -27.32
C ALA A 320 -4.05 1.97 -26.24
N PHE A 321 -3.11 1.03 -26.25
CA PHE A 321 -2.96 0.00 -25.23
C PHE A 321 -1.60 0.18 -24.53
N LEU A 322 -1.65 0.60 -23.27
CA LEU A 322 -0.48 0.86 -22.46
C LEU A 322 -0.13 -0.37 -21.60
N ALA A 323 1.06 -0.90 -21.78
CA ALA A 323 1.60 -2.02 -21.01
C ALA A 323 2.78 -1.55 -20.12
N PRO A 324 2.93 -2.12 -18.91
CA PRO A 324 3.89 -1.60 -17.91
C PRO A 324 5.36 -1.89 -18.28
N THR A 325 5.60 -2.92 -19.10
CA THR A 325 6.95 -3.29 -19.53
C THR A 325 6.99 -3.53 -21.03
N GLU A 326 8.17 -3.36 -21.61
CA GLU A 326 8.41 -3.59 -23.03
C GLU A 326 8.11 -5.05 -23.44
N ILE A 327 8.43 -5.99 -22.56
CA ILE A 327 8.19 -7.42 -22.80
C ILE A 327 6.68 -7.70 -22.87
N LEU A 328 5.89 -7.11 -21.98
CA LEU A 328 4.42 -7.19 -22.04
C LEU A 328 3.85 -6.52 -23.30
N ALA A 329 4.36 -5.34 -23.67
CA ALA A 329 3.95 -4.65 -24.88
C ALA A 329 4.19 -5.51 -26.14
N ILE A 330 5.37 -6.14 -26.25
CA ILE A 330 5.71 -7.03 -27.35
C ILE A 330 4.81 -8.27 -27.37
N GLN A 331 4.53 -8.85 -26.20
CA GLN A 331 3.65 -10.01 -26.08
C GLN A 331 2.22 -9.69 -26.57
N HIS A 332 1.64 -8.60 -26.07
CA HIS A 332 0.33 -8.12 -26.52
C HIS A 332 0.34 -7.83 -28.02
N TYR A 333 1.37 -7.15 -28.52
CA TYR A 333 1.50 -6.86 -29.95
C TYR A 333 1.53 -8.11 -30.82
N ASN A 334 2.32 -9.11 -30.47
CA ASN A 334 2.41 -10.35 -31.26
C ASN A 334 1.08 -11.12 -31.26
N PHE A 335 0.41 -11.19 -30.10
CA PHE A 335 -0.89 -11.83 -29.98
C PHE A 335 -1.94 -11.11 -30.83
N VAL A 336 -2.07 -9.79 -30.65
CA VAL A 336 -3.07 -8.96 -31.33
C VAL A 336 -2.80 -8.94 -32.84
N LYS A 337 -1.55 -8.72 -33.27
CA LYS A 337 -1.21 -8.66 -34.70
C LYS A 337 -1.60 -9.94 -35.44
N LYS A 338 -1.41 -11.12 -34.82
CA LYS A 338 -1.81 -12.40 -35.42
C LYS A 338 -3.33 -12.46 -35.62
N LYS A 339 -4.11 -12.07 -34.61
CA LYS A 339 -5.58 -12.16 -34.64
C LYS A 339 -6.22 -11.03 -35.48
N PHE A 340 -5.68 -9.82 -35.44
CA PHE A 340 -6.21 -8.64 -36.15
C PHE A 340 -5.86 -8.63 -37.65
N LYS A 341 -4.86 -9.43 -38.09
CA LYS A 341 -4.52 -9.56 -39.52
C LYS A 341 -5.72 -9.98 -40.38
N GLN A 342 -6.63 -10.78 -39.82
CA GLN A 342 -7.85 -11.24 -40.52
C GLN A 342 -8.96 -10.18 -40.57
N LEU A 343 -8.79 -9.05 -39.85
CA LEU A 343 -9.78 -7.97 -39.72
C LEU A 343 -9.37 -6.70 -40.47
N ASN A 344 -8.23 -6.70 -41.18
CA ASN A 344 -7.66 -5.52 -41.86
C ASN A 344 -7.45 -4.30 -40.92
N ILE A 345 -7.12 -4.55 -39.65
CA ILE A 345 -6.80 -3.48 -38.69
C ILE A 345 -5.28 -3.36 -38.54
N ASN A 346 -4.78 -2.13 -38.63
CA ASN A 346 -3.38 -1.83 -38.38
C ASN A 346 -3.07 -1.87 -36.88
N VAL A 347 -2.02 -2.61 -36.53
CA VAL A 347 -1.49 -2.67 -35.15
C VAL A 347 -0.05 -2.17 -35.16
N PHE A 348 0.24 -1.19 -34.32
CA PHE A 348 1.58 -0.61 -34.17
C PHE A 348 2.16 -0.91 -32.79
N LEU A 349 3.48 -1.07 -32.71
CA LEU A 349 4.22 -1.22 -31.47
C LEU A 349 5.12 0.00 -31.26
N LEU A 350 5.01 0.66 -30.11
CA LEU A 350 5.89 1.77 -29.73
C LEU A 350 6.48 1.55 -28.34
N THR A 351 7.75 1.16 -28.32
CA THR A 351 8.53 0.95 -27.10
C THR A 351 9.83 1.76 -27.15
N ALA A 352 10.65 1.70 -26.10
CA ALA A 352 11.90 2.43 -26.03
C ALA A 352 12.94 1.88 -27.02
N SER A 353 13.00 0.56 -27.23
CA SER A 353 14.05 -0.10 -28.02
C SER A 353 13.75 -0.24 -29.52
N ILE A 354 12.63 0.28 -30.02
CA ILE A 354 12.22 0.04 -31.41
C ILE A 354 13.01 0.90 -32.42
N GLY A 355 13.67 0.25 -33.39
CA GLY A 355 14.53 0.93 -34.37
C GLY A 355 13.81 1.86 -35.36
N ASN A 356 12.61 1.48 -35.82
CA ASN A 356 11.85 2.24 -36.83
C ASN A 356 10.89 3.28 -36.22
N LYS A 357 11.27 3.90 -35.11
CA LYS A 357 10.39 4.76 -34.30
C LYS A 357 9.78 5.92 -35.09
N LYS A 358 10.57 6.62 -35.92
CA LYS A 358 10.10 7.78 -36.72
C LYS A 358 8.98 7.41 -37.70
N GLN A 359 9.14 6.29 -38.41
CA GLN A 359 8.12 5.83 -39.37
C GLN A 359 6.81 5.44 -38.67
N ILE A 360 6.91 4.78 -37.51
CA ILE A 360 5.74 4.39 -36.72
C ILE A 360 5.00 5.64 -36.21
N ILE A 361 5.72 6.63 -35.70
CA ILE A 361 5.11 7.91 -35.24
C ILE A 361 4.35 8.60 -36.38
N ASN A 362 4.93 8.65 -37.58
CA ASN A 362 4.27 9.24 -38.75
C ASN A 362 2.98 8.48 -39.11
N LYS A 363 2.99 7.14 -39.07
CA LYS A 363 1.80 6.33 -39.31
C LYS A 363 0.72 6.55 -38.25
N ILE A 364 1.09 6.65 -36.98
CA ILE A 364 0.15 6.95 -35.88
C ILE A 364 -0.53 8.31 -36.09
N LYS A 365 0.20 9.29 -36.61
CA LYS A 365 -0.31 10.64 -36.90
C LYS A 365 -1.22 10.69 -38.13
N SER A 366 -1.06 9.80 -39.11
CA SER A 366 -1.81 9.84 -40.37
C SER A 366 -3.02 8.89 -40.43
N ASP A 367 -2.93 7.74 -39.76
CA ASP A 367 -3.92 6.66 -39.84
C ASP A 367 -5.04 6.85 -38.81
N GLU A 368 -6.29 6.69 -39.25
CA GLU A 368 -7.51 6.92 -38.46
C GLU A 368 -7.98 5.67 -37.72
N LYS A 369 -7.63 4.47 -38.21
CA LYS A 369 -8.15 3.19 -37.71
C LYS A 369 -7.03 2.25 -37.31
N ASN A 370 -6.46 2.47 -36.14
CA ASN A 370 -5.39 1.62 -35.63
C ASN A 370 -5.45 1.38 -34.12
N LEU A 371 -4.74 0.31 -33.73
CA LEU A 371 -4.41 0.01 -32.34
C LEU A 371 -2.91 0.24 -32.14
N VAL A 372 -2.56 1.09 -31.19
CA VAL A 372 -1.17 1.37 -30.82
C VAL A 372 -0.86 0.76 -29.47
N ILE A 373 -0.01 -0.27 -29.45
CA ILE A 373 0.44 -0.93 -28.23
C ILE A 373 1.81 -0.36 -27.85
N GLY A 374 2.01 -0.02 -26.58
CA GLY A 374 3.29 0.56 -26.17
C GLY A 374 3.47 0.69 -24.67
N THR A 375 4.62 1.23 -24.29
CA THR A 375 4.98 1.52 -22.89
C THR A 375 4.87 3.02 -22.62
N HIS A 376 5.53 3.53 -21.56
CA HIS A 376 5.68 4.97 -21.31
C HIS A 376 6.21 5.78 -22.53
N ALA A 377 6.79 5.12 -23.54
CA ALA A 377 7.12 5.75 -24.82
C ALA A 377 5.91 6.45 -25.49
N LEU A 378 4.69 5.95 -25.30
CA LEU A 378 3.47 6.57 -25.81
C LEU A 378 3.15 7.91 -25.14
N LEU A 379 3.68 8.16 -23.94
CA LEU A 379 3.42 9.37 -23.15
C LEU A 379 4.31 10.56 -23.57
N GLN A 380 5.33 10.32 -24.39
CA GLN A 380 6.28 11.35 -24.81
C GLN A 380 5.56 12.47 -25.59
N LYS A 381 5.95 13.74 -25.36
CA LYS A 381 5.26 14.93 -25.91
C LYS A 381 5.17 14.92 -27.45
N ASN A 382 6.16 14.36 -28.13
CA ASN A 382 6.24 14.28 -29.59
C ASN A 382 5.29 13.23 -30.24
N ILE A 383 4.63 12.39 -29.45
CA ILE A 383 3.68 11.40 -29.97
C ILE A 383 2.32 12.05 -30.13
N ILE A 384 1.89 12.26 -31.37
CA ILE A 384 0.61 12.88 -31.72
C ILE A 384 -0.26 11.83 -32.41
N PHE A 385 -1.44 11.58 -31.84
CA PHE A 385 -2.48 10.75 -32.46
C PHE A 385 -3.35 11.62 -33.37
N LYS A 386 -3.90 11.02 -34.42
CA LYS A 386 -4.87 11.67 -35.30
C LYS A 386 -6.24 11.82 -34.62
N ASN A 387 -6.75 10.74 -34.04
CA ASN A 387 -8.09 10.67 -33.45
C ASN A 387 -8.14 9.63 -32.31
N LEU A 388 -7.30 9.80 -31.28
CA LEU A 388 -7.32 8.95 -30.10
C LEU A 388 -8.61 9.18 -29.29
N SER A 389 -9.34 8.10 -29.05
CA SER A 389 -10.61 8.14 -28.32
C SER A 389 -10.75 7.10 -27.23
N TYR A 390 -9.89 6.09 -27.19
CA TYR A 390 -9.95 5.06 -26.16
C TYR A 390 -8.57 4.60 -25.75
N VAL A 391 -8.35 4.51 -24.43
CA VAL A 391 -7.09 4.09 -23.83
C VAL A 391 -7.35 2.91 -22.90
N ILE A 392 -6.62 1.82 -23.14
CA ILE A 392 -6.58 0.64 -22.28
C ILE A 392 -5.26 0.68 -21.51
N ILE A 393 -5.30 0.57 -20.19
CA ILE A 393 -4.10 0.54 -19.33
C ILE A 393 -4.04 -0.79 -18.62
N ASP A 394 -3.06 -1.63 -18.97
CA ASP A 394 -2.80 -2.90 -18.30
C ASP A 394 -1.95 -2.72 -17.05
N GLU A 395 -2.21 -3.50 -16.01
CA GLU A 395 -1.59 -3.38 -14.68
C GLU A 395 -1.54 -1.92 -14.18
N GLN A 396 -2.71 -1.29 -14.09
CA GLN A 396 -2.86 0.15 -13.86
C GLN A 396 -2.07 0.70 -12.67
N HIS A 397 -1.84 -0.11 -11.64
CA HIS A 397 -1.09 0.25 -10.43
C HIS A 397 0.40 0.59 -10.71
N ARG A 398 0.92 0.24 -11.89
CA ARG A 398 2.27 0.63 -12.34
C ARG A 398 2.35 2.04 -12.92
N PHE A 399 1.20 2.66 -13.18
CA PHE A 399 1.12 3.96 -13.82
C PHE A 399 0.64 5.02 -12.85
N GLY A 400 1.45 6.06 -12.65
CA GLY A 400 1.09 7.17 -11.78
C GLY A 400 -0.06 8.02 -12.34
N VAL A 401 -0.73 8.79 -11.48
CA VAL A 401 -1.85 9.67 -11.86
C VAL A 401 -1.50 10.59 -13.04
N ASN A 402 -0.33 11.24 -12.99
CA ASN A 402 0.13 12.14 -14.05
C ASN A 402 0.29 11.44 -15.40
N GLN A 403 0.70 10.17 -15.41
CA GLN A 403 0.85 9.40 -16.64
C GLN A 403 -0.51 9.11 -17.29
N ARG A 404 -1.52 8.74 -16.47
CA ARG A 404 -2.91 8.53 -16.91
C ARG A 404 -3.51 9.81 -17.49
N ILE A 405 -3.27 10.96 -16.85
CA ILE A 405 -3.70 12.26 -17.37
C ILE A 405 -2.99 12.56 -18.70
N SER A 406 -1.68 12.31 -18.80
CA SER A 406 -0.89 12.66 -19.99
C SER A 406 -1.30 11.89 -21.25
N ILE A 407 -1.66 10.60 -21.15
CA ILE A 407 -2.14 9.82 -22.31
C ILE A 407 -3.54 10.26 -22.71
N ARG A 408 -4.38 10.60 -21.73
CA ARG A 408 -5.74 11.09 -21.97
C ARG A 408 -5.73 12.43 -22.72
N ASN A 409 -4.84 13.34 -22.34
CA ASN A 409 -4.68 14.65 -22.98
C ASN A 409 -4.16 14.59 -24.42
N LYS A 410 -3.81 13.40 -24.94
CA LYS A 410 -3.43 13.22 -26.36
C LYS A 410 -4.61 13.10 -27.30
N GLY A 411 -5.83 12.97 -26.78
CA GLY A 411 -7.07 13.05 -27.54
C GLY A 411 -8.06 14.01 -26.88
N LYS A 412 -9.06 14.48 -27.64
CA LYS A 412 -10.06 15.43 -27.12
C LYS A 412 -11.05 14.76 -26.17
N LYS A 413 -11.56 13.60 -26.58
CA LYS A 413 -12.60 12.85 -25.85
C LYS A 413 -12.12 11.42 -25.70
N VAL A 414 -11.33 11.15 -24.66
CA VAL A 414 -10.70 9.85 -24.48
C VAL A 414 -11.38 9.10 -23.34
N ASP A 415 -12.01 7.98 -23.68
CA ASP A 415 -12.50 6.97 -22.76
C ASP A 415 -11.34 6.13 -22.22
N MET A 416 -11.45 5.64 -20.99
CA MET A 416 -10.38 4.92 -20.33
C MET A 416 -10.86 3.62 -19.67
N LEU A 417 -10.21 2.52 -20.04
CA LEU A 417 -10.35 1.22 -19.38
C LEU A 417 -9.07 0.89 -18.62
N LEU A 418 -9.17 0.83 -17.31
CA LEU A 418 -8.09 0.39 -16.43
C LEU A 418 -8.20 -1.13 -16.23
N MET A 419 -7.09 -1.85 -16.26
CA MET A 419 -7.04 -3.28 -15.94
C MET A 419 -6.15 -3.56 -14.74
N SER A 420 -6.59 -4.49 -13.89
CA SER A 420 -5.80 -5.01 -12.77
C SER A 420 -5.90 -6.52 -12.70
N ALA A 421 -4.76 -7.20 -12.57
CA ALA A 421 -4.71 -8.65 -12.39
C ALA A 421 -4.97 -9.09 -10.95
N THR A 422 -4.71 -8.23 -9.96
CA THR A 422 -5.11 -8.48 -8.58
C THR A 422 -6.51 -7.97 -8.36
N PRO A 423 -7.44 -8.83 -7.92
CA PRO A 423 -8.65 -8.38 -7.27
C PRO A 423 -8.29 -7.39 -6.16
N ILE A 424 -8.76 -6.15 -6.29
CA ILE A 424 -8.67 -5.16 -5.24
C ILE A 424 -10.03 -5.18 -4.54
N PRO A 425 -10.09 -5.28 -3.20
CA PRO A 425 -11.36 -5.20 -2.48
C PRO A 425 -12.12 -3.95 -2.91
N ARG A 426 -13.44 -4.08 -3.12
CA ARG A 426 -14.27 -2.96 -3.63
C ARG A 426 -14.15 -1.72 -2.74
N THR A 427 -14.05 -1.92 -1.44
CA THR A 427 -13.82 -0.87 -0.44
C THR A 427 -12.50 -0.13 -0.67
N MET A 428 -11.42 -0.85 -1.00
CA MET A 428 -10.13 -0.25 -1.35
C MET A 428 -10.16 0.46 -2.72
N LEU A 429 -10.94 -0.02 -3.68
CA LEU A 429 -11.18 0.67 -4.94
C LEU A 429 -11.92 1.99 -4.73
N LEU A 430 -13.01 1.97 -3.96
CA LEU A 430 -13.79 3.16 -3.60
C LEU A 430 -12.91 4.18 -2.87
N ALA A 431 -12.10 3.72 -1.91
CA ALA A 431 -11.17 4.60 -1.20
C ALA A 431 -10.16 5.27 -2.14
N ASN A 432 -9.56 4.56 -3.10
CA ASN A 432 -8.44 5.11 -3.89
C ASN A 432 -8.84 5.74 -5.23
N LEU A 433 -9.91 5.25 -5.85
CA LEU A 433 -10.34 5.65 -7.20
C LEU A 433 -11.73 6.29 -7.18
N GLY A 434 -12.44 6.25 -6.05
CA GLY A 434 -13.80 6.75 -5.92
C GLY A 434 -14.80 5.74 -6.48
N ASP A 435 -16.04 6.19 -6.69
CA ASP A 435 -17.09 5.36 -7.30
C ASP A 435 -16.92 5.26 -8.83
N ILE A 436 -15.84 4.59 -9.25
CA ILE A 436 -15.65 4.22 -10.65
C ILE A 436 -16.53 3.03 -11.01
N SER A 437 -16.95 2.97 -12.27
CA SER A 437 -17.60 1.76 -12.78
C SER A 437 -16.63 0.59 -12.74
N VAL A 438 -17.07 -0.53 -12.16
CA VAL A 438 -16.24 -1.73 -12.00
C VAL A 438 -16.88 -2.91 -12.73
N SER A 439 -16.07 -3.59 -13.52
CA SER A 439 -16.42 -4.78 -14.30
C SER A 439 -15.56 -5.95 -13.81
N THR A 440 -16.21 -6.98 -13.23
CA THR A 440 -15.53 -8.12 -12.62
C THR A 440 -15.59 -9.35 -13.53
N VAL A 441 -14.43 -9.95 -13.84
CA VAL A 441 -14.32 -11.24 -14.53
C VAL A 441 -13.86 -12.31 -13.54
N LYS A 442 -14.82 -13.06 -12.96
CA LYS A 442 -14.53 -14.11 -11.98
C LYS A 442 -14.24 -15.45 -12.67
N GLN A 443 -15.02 -15.79 -13.68
CA GLN A 443 -14.91 -17.07 -14.39
C GLN A 443 -13.66 -17.12 -15.28
N LYS A 444 -12.80 -18.11 -15.04
CA LYS A 444 -11.68 -18.43 -15.94
C LYS A 444 -12.19 -19.23 -17.15
N PRO A 445 -11.62 -19.04 -18.36
CA PRO A 445 -12.00 -19.79 -19.55
C PRO A 445 -11.65 -21.28 -19.46
N PHE A 446 -10.67 -21.65 -18.65
CA PHE A 446 -10.26 -23.03 -18.40
C PHE A 446 -10.25 -23.33 -16.90
N ASN A 447 -10.70 -24.53 -16.50
CA ASN A 447 -10.82 -24.94 -15.11
C ASN A 447 -9.53 -25.63 -14.61
N THR A 448 -8.38 -25.01 -14.82
CA THR A 448 -7.07 -25.54 -14.43
C THR A 448 -6.90 -25.53 -12.91
N LYS A 449 -6.64 -26.70 -12.32
CA LYS A 449 -6.36 -26.83 -10.89
C LYS A 449 -4.86 -26.68 -10.64
N ILE A 450 -4.51 -25.85 -9.66
CA ILE A 450 -3.13 -25.71 -9.17
C ILE A 450 -3.06 -26.43 -7.83
N ASN A 451 -2.36 -27.55 -7.73
CA ASN A 451 -2.21 -28.21 -6.43
C ASN A 451 -1.18 -27.46 -5.57
N THR A 452 -1.60 -26.84 -4.46
CA THR A 452 -0.72 -26.06 -3.58
C THR A 452 -0.29 -26.88 -2.35
N ILE A 453 1.02 -27.03 -2.17
CA ILE A 453 1.61 -27.89 -1.13
C ILE A 453 2.57 -27.05 -0.26
N LEU A 454 2.41 -27.15 1.06
CA LEU A 454 3.34 -26.56 2.04
C LEU A 454 4.43 -27.57 2.40
N LYS A 455 5.71 -27.17 2.37
CA LYS A 455 6.84 -28.01 2.81
C LYS A 455 7.85 -27.18 3.60
N SER A 456 8.29 -27.71 4.74
CA SER A 456 9.43 -27.15 5.47
C SER A 456 10.71 -27.30 4.64
N ASP A 457 11.59 -26.31 4.66
CA ASP A 457 12.90 -26.32 3.97
C ASP A 457 13.77 -27.52 4.39
N ARG A 458 13.56 -28.09 5.58
CA ARG A 458 14.17 -29.37 6.00
C ARG A 458 13.90 -30.53 5.02
N ASN A 459 12.79 -30.48 4.29
CA ASN A 459 12.39 -31.50 3.32
C ASN A 459 12.83 -31.20 1.88
N ILE A 460 13.76 -30.27 1.67
CA ILE A 460 14.15 -29.83 0.32
C ILE A 460 14.70 -30.95 -0.57
N LYS A 461 15.40 -31.94 -0.01
CA LYS A 461 15.89 -33.10 -0.76
C LYS A 461 14.74 -33.87 -1.44
N LYS A 462 13.59 -33.99 -0.77
CA LYS A 462 12.38 -34.63 -1.33
C LYS A 462 11.79 -33.78 -2.46
N VAL A 463 11.82 -32.45 -2.32
CA VAL A 463 11.35 -31.51 -3.36
C VAL A 463 12.23 -31.58 -4.60
N ILE A 464 13.56 -31.65 -4.43
CA ILE A 464 14.51 -31.84 -5.53
C ILE A 464 14.25 -33.16 -6.26
N SER A 465 14.02 -34.26 -5.53
CA SER A 465 13.67 -35.56 -6.13
C SER A 465 12.38 -35.49 -6.96
N PHE A 466 11.35 -34.84 -6.42
CA PHE A 466 10.09 -34.63 -7.13
C PHE A 466 10.28 -33.83 -8.43
N ILE A 467 11.12 -32.79 -8.39
CA ILE A 467 11.41 -31.97 -9.58
C ILE A 467 12.18 -32.78 -10.63
N LYS A 468 13.13 -33.64 -10.25
CA LYS A 468 13.87 -34.51 -11.19
C LYS A 468 12.95 -35.39 -12.04
N GLU A 469 11.86 -35.89 -11.48
CA GLU A 469 10.88 -36.66 -12.24
C GLU A 469 10.03 -35.79 -13.16
N LYS A 470 9.58 -34.63 -12.66
CA LYS A 470 8.61 -33.79 -13.38
C LYS A 470 9.22 -32.88 -14.44
N ILE A 471 10.49 -32.49 -14.31
CA ILE A 471 11.19 -31.60 -15.26
C ILE A 471 11.33 -32.22 -16.67
N LYS A 472 11.14 -33.54 -16.79
CA LYS A 472 11.07 -34.24 -18.08
C LYS A 472 9.84 -33.85 -18.91
N TYR A 473 8.75 -33.43 -18.26
CA TYR A 473 7.45 -33.19 -18.87
C TYR A 473 7.05 -31.71 -18.91
N GLY A 474 7.92 -30.82 -18.43
CA GLY A 474 7.61 -29.39 -18.34
C GLY A 474 8.76 -28.58 -17.75
N LYS A 475 8.50 -27.29 -17.60
CA LYS A 475 9.46 -26.31 -17.07
C LYS A 475 9.11 -25.92 -15.65
N VAL A 476 10.12 -25.53 -14.89
CA VAL A 476 10.02 -25.28 -13.45
C VAL A 476 10.52 -23.88 -13.11
N PHE A 477 9.72 -23.14 -12.35
CA PHE A 477 10.12 -21.87 -11.74
C PHE A 477 10.53 -22.08 -10.28
N TRP A 478 11.67 -21.53 -9.88
CA TRP A 478 12.12 -21.47 -8.49
C TRP A 478 12.30 -20.03 -8.05
N ILE A 479 11.41 -19.53 -7.19
CA ILE A 479 11.37 -18.13 -6.77
C ILE A 479 12.06 -17.97 -5.43
N CYS A 480 13.08 -17.09 -5.36
CA CYS A 480 13.76 -16.75 -4.11
C CYS A 480 13.39 -15.31 -3.66
N PRO A 481 13.32 -15.03 -2.36
CA PRO A 481 13.16 -13.66 -1.87
C PRO A 481 14.40 -12.81 -2.22
N TYR A 482 14.19 -11.52 -2.45
CA TYR A 482 15.30 -10.57 -2.56
C TYR A 482 15.88 -10.31 -1.16
N ILE A 483 17.21 -10.40 -1.01
CA ILE A 483 17.89 -10.02 0.22
C ILE A 483 18.76 -8.81 -0.12
N ASP A 484 18.50 -7.69 0.54
CA ASP A 484 19.30 -6.47 0.41
C ASP A 484 20.70 -6.71 1.00
N SER A 485 21.73 -6.34 0.24
CA SER A 485 23.14 -6.43 0.65
C SER A 485 23.56 -5.35 1.65
N SER A 486 22.61 -4.60 2.24
CA SER A 486 22.86 -3.43 3.10
C SER A 486 22.86 -3.75 4.61
N THR A 487 22.44 -4.95 5.02
CA THR A 487 22.82 -5.47 6.34
C THR A 487 24.26 -5.96 6.24
N GLN A 488 25.20 -5.14 6.72
CA GLN A 488 26.60 -5.52 6.93
C GLN A 488 26.68 -6.66 7.93
N GLU A 489 26.46 -7.88 7.45
CA GLU A 489 26.87 -9.18 7.97
C GLU A 489 26.06 -10.23 7.21
N ASN A 490 26.67 -10.77 6.15
CA ASN A 490 26.21 -11.91 5.35
C ASN A 490 24.86 -11.72 4.63
N ASN A 491 24.86 -11.59 3.29
CA ASN A 491 23.96 -12.32 2.37
C ASN A 491 23.95 -11.66 0.97
N SER A 492 25.05 -11.80 0.24
CA SER A 492 25.02 -11.84 -1.22
C SER A 492 24.52 -13.21 -1.74
N SER A 493 24.00 -14.08 -0.87
CA SER A 493 24.20 -15.53 -1.03
C SER A 493 22.96 -16.39 -1.23
N SER A 494 21.71 -15.90 -1.21
CA SER A 494 20.55 -16.81 -1.32
C SER A 494 20.32 -17.42 -2.72
N ILE A 495 20.39 -16.61 -3.79
CA ILE A 495 20.14 -17.10 -5.17
C ILE A 495 21.34 -17.88 -5.68
N GLU A 496 22.55 -17.38 -5.46
CA GLU A 496 23.77 -18.02 -5.94
C GLU A 496 24.05 -19.34 -5.22
N GLU A 497 23.82 -19.42 -3.90
CA GLU A 497 23.87 -20.70 -3.18
C GLU A 497 22.81 -21.66 -3.70
N ARG A 498 21.57 -21.19 -3.88
CA ARG A 498 20.50 -22.03 -4.42
C ARG A 498 20.82 -22.50 -5.85
N TYR A 499 21.39 -21.64 -6.67
CA TYR A 499 21.87 -21.98 -8.01
C TYR A 499 22.98 -23.03 -7.96
N LYS A 500 23.97 -22.89 -7.08
CA LYS A 500 25.03 -23.90 -6.89
C LYS A 500 24.45 -25.26 -6.48
N ILE A 501 23.52 -25.28 -5.53
CA ILE A 501 22.86 -26.51 -5.04
C ILE A 501 22.01 -27.17 -6.14
N LEU A 502 21.26 -26.38 -6.92
CA LEU A 502 20.41 -26.93 -7.97
C LEU A 502 21.23 -27.34 -9.20
N LYS A 503 22.29 -26.62 -9.54
CA LYS A 503 23.20 -26.98 -10.64
C LYS A 503 23.94 -28.29 -10.38
N SER A 504 24.22 -28.63 -9.11
CA SER A 504 24.77 -29.96 -8.79
C SER A 504 23.75 -31.10 -8.96
N SER A 505 22.46 -30.77 -9.15
CA SER A 505 21.37 -31.74 -9.24
C SER A 505 20.70 -31.76 -10.62
N PHE A 506 20.90 -30.73 -11.45
CA PHE A 506 20.22 -30.50 -12.73
C PHE A 506 21.18 -29.82 -13.71
N ASP A 507 21.21 -30.26 -14.96
CA ASP A 507 22.09 -29.69 -15.99
C ASP A 507 21.48 -28.44 -16.67
N GLU A 508 20.15 -28.38 -16.79
CA GLU A 508 19.41 -27.35 -17.54
C GLU A 508 18.91 -26.20 -16.63
N VAL A 509 19.80 -25.63 -15.81
CA VAL A 509 19.47 -24.59 -14.82
C VAL A 509 19.94 -23.20 -15.25
N GLY A 510 19.02 -22.23 -15.24
CA GLY A 510 19.30 -20.81 -15.39
C GLY A 510 18.94 -20.02 -14.13
N TYR A 511 19.48 -18.82 -13.99
CA TYR A 511 19.10 -17.89 -12.93
C TYR A 511 18.88 -16.47 -13.46
N LEU A 512 18.02 -15.70 -12.78
CA LEU A 512 17.71 -14.31 -13.07
C LEU A 512 17.68 -13.49 -11.78
N HIS A 513 18.42 -12.39 -11.74
CA HIS A 513 18.32 -11.41 -10.65
C HIS A 513 18.19 -9.98 -11.19
N GLY A 514 17.63 -9.10 -10.34
CA GLY A 514 17.36 -7.71 -10.70
C GLY A 514 18.57 -6.92 -11.20
N LYS A 515 19.78 -7.26 -10.73
CA LYS A 515 21.03 -6.60 -11.13
C LYS A 515 21.57 -6.98 -12.52
N LEU A 516 21.05 -8.03 -13.19
CA LEU A 516 21.55 -8.41 -14.52
C LEU A 516 21.20 -7.34 -15.58
N PRO A 517 22.11 -7.08 -16.54
CA PRO A 517 21.81 -6.30 -17.73
C PRO A 517 20.56 -6.81 -18.47
N ILE A 518 19.82 -5.89 -19.11
CA ILE A 518 18.57 -6.20 -19.81
C ILE A 518 18.79 -7.20 -20.95
N GLU A 519 19.90 -7.11 -21.66
CA GLU A 519 20.24 -8.01 -22.77
C GLU A 519 20.43 -9.45 -22.27
N GLU A 520 21.18 -9.65 -21.20
CA GLU A 520 21.39 -10.96 -20.58
C GLU A 520 20.08 -11.55 -20.04
N LYS A 521 19.25 -10.74 -19.38
CA LYS A 521 17.91 -11.17 -18.94
C LYS A 521 17.08 -11.68 -20.10
N ASN A 522 17.05 -10.94 -21.22
CA ASN A 522 16.30 -11.32 -22.41
C ASN A 522 16.85 -12.61 -23.04
N GLN A 523 18.16 -12.83 -23.02
CA GLN A 523 18.78 -14.06 -23.52
C GLN A 523 18.40 -15.28 -22.67
N VAL A 524 18.51 -15.18 -21.34
CA VAL A 524 18.12 -16.28 -20.42
C VAL A 524 16.63 -16.61 -20.56
N LEU A 525 15.78 -15.59 -20.65
CA LEU A 525 14.34 -15.77 -20.87
C LEU A 525 14.04 -16.42 -22.22
N LYS A 526 14.77 -16.06 -23.28
CA LYS A 526 14.65 -16.69 -24.60
C LYS A 526 15.08 -18.16 -24.52
N GLN A 527 16.21 -18.47 -23.88
CA GLN A 527 16.67 -19.85 -23.69
C GLN A 527 15.66 -20.70 -22.89
N PHE A 528 15.04 -20.13 -21.87
CA PHE A 528 13.98 -20.79 -21.10
C PHE A 528 12.71 -21.00 -21.93
N LYS A 529 12.31 -20.02 -22.75
CA LYS A 529 11.19 -20.15 -23.69
C LYS A 529 11.45 -21.23 -24.75
N ASP A 530 12.65 -21.27 -25.32
CA ASP A 530 13.07 -22.22 -26.35
C ASP A 530 13.34 -23.64 -25.78
N GLY A 531 13.33 -23.80 -24.45
CA GLY A 531 13.46 -25.09 -23.78
C GLY A 531 14.90 -25.55 -23.51
N LYS A 532 15.90 -24.71 -23.78
CA LYS A 532 17.31 -24.95 -23.43
C LYS A 532 17.55 -24.93 -21.93
N ILE A 533 16.78 -24.12 -21.21
CA ILE A 533 16.70 -24.13 -19.75
C ILE A 533 15.36 -24.74 -19.37
N LYS A 534 15.35 -25.67 -18.43
CA LYS A 534 14.12 -26.27 -17.89
C LYS A 534 13.83 -25.87 -16.45
N LEU A 535 14.83 -25.43 -15.69
CA LEU A 535 14.68 -24.88 -14.34
C LEU A 535 15.19 -23.45 -14.30
N LEU A 536 14.30 -22.48 -14.02
CA LEU A 536 14.66 -21.08 -13.91
C LEU A 536 14.54 -20.59 -12.46
N ILE A 537 15.67 -20.20 -11.87
CA ILE A 537 15.74 -19.58 -10.56
C ILE A 537 15.59 -18.07 -10.72
N SER A 538 14.73 -17.42 -9.95
CA SER A 538 14.62 -15.96 -10.03
C SER A 538 14.21 -15.34 -8.72
N THR A 539 14.63 -14.09 -8.50
CA THR A 539 13.95 -13.22 -7.52
C THR A 539 12.52 -12.91 -7.93
N VAL A 540 11.77 -12.32 -6.99
CA VAL A 540 10.44 -11.70 -7.17
C VAL A 540 10.33 -10.78 -8.40
N VAL A 541 11.47 -10.41 -8.99
CA VAL A 541 11.63 -9.72 -10.29
C VAL A 541 11.07 -10.51 -11.49
N ILE A 542 10.36 -11.63 -11.32
CA ILE A 542 9.41 -12.14 -12.34
C ILE A 542 8.11 -11.29 -12.38
N GLU A 543 8.22 -9.98 -12.20
CA GLU A 543 7.16 -9.03 -12.56
C GLU A 543 6.98 -8.91 -14.07
N VAL A 544 7.90 -9.47 -14.84
CA VAL A 544 7.74 -9.51 -16.29
C VAL A 544 6.76 -10.63 -16.63
N GLY A 545 5.51 -10.24 -16.86
CA GLY A 545 4.49 -10.71 -17.82
C GLY A 545 4.63 -11.95 -18.70
N ILE A 546 5.74 -12.66 -18.72
CA ILE A 546 6.09 -13.70 -19.67
C ILE A 546 5.17 -14.90 -19.44
N ASP A 547 4.39 -15.18 -20.48
CA ASP A 547 3.60 -16.38 -20.59
C ASP A 547 4.50 -17.53 -21.05
N ILE A 548 4.61 -18.58 -20.23
CA ILE A 548 5.34 -19.80 -20.54
C ILE A 548 4.37 -20.97 -20.35
N PRO A 549 3.64 -21.37 -21.42
CA PRO A 549 2.59 -22.39 -21.34
C PRO A 549 3.06 -23.75 -20.79
N ASP A 550 4.33 -24.09 -20.99
CA ASP A 550 4.92 -25.36 -20.54
C ASP A 550 5.45 -25.33 -19.10
N ALA A 551 5.34 -24.20 -18.40
CA ALA A 551 5.72 -24.11 -16.98
C ALA A 551 4.56 -24.58 -16.09
N ASN A 552 4.65 -25.81 -15.59
CA ASN A 552 3.61 -26.46 -14.80
C ASN A 552 3.96 -26.54 -13.30
N ILE A 553 5.20 -26.24 -12.90
CA ILE A 553 5.62 -26.29 -11.49
C ILE A 553 6.26 -24.96 -11.09
N ILE A 554 5.81 -24.43 -9.95
CA ILE A 554 6.45 -23.29 -9.28
C ILE A 554 6.81 -23.68 -7.85
N ILE A 555 8.03 -23.32 -7.44
CA ILE A 555 8.51 -23.41 -6.07
C ILE A 555 8.74 -21.99 -5.58
N ILE A 556 8.18 -21.64 -4.42
CA ILE A 556 8.40 -20.35 -3.78
C ILE A 556 9.20 -20.62 -2.50
N ASP A 557 10.46 -20.20 -2.54
CA ASP A 557 11.40 -20.29 -1.45
C ASP A 557 11.08 -19.25 -0.37
N HIS A 558 11.21 -19.58 0.91
CA HIS A 558 10.85 -18.69 2.02
C HIS A 558 9.49 -17.99 1.83
N ALA A 559 8.46 -18.76 1.46
CA ALA A 559 7.11 -18.28 1.20
C ALA A 559 6.50 -17.51 2.39
N ASP A 560 7.00 -17.75 3.61
CA ASP A 560 6.68 -17.00 4.83
C ASP A 560 6.99 -15.49 4.74
N ARG A 561 7.91 -15.09 3.85
CA ARG A 561 8.32 -13.69 3.64
C ARG A 561 7.50 -12.97 2.57
N PHE A 562 6.67 -13.67 1.82
CA PHE A 562 5.88 -13.09 0.73
C PHE A 562 4.48 -12.70 1.21
N GLY A 563 3.97 -11.56 0.71
CA GLY A 563 2.57 -11.19 0.93
C GLY A 563 1.60 -12.11 0.19
N LEU A 564 0.34 -12.21 0.63
CA LEU A 564 -0.64 -13.11 0.01
C LEU A 564 -0.88 -12.78 -1.47
N ALA A 565 -1.04 -11.49 -1.79
CA ALA A 565 -1.21 -11.04 -3.18
C ALA A 565 -0.02 -11.41 -4.09
N GLN A 566 1.21 -11.25 -3.60
CA GLN A 566 2.42 -11.61 -4.36
C GLN A 566 2.50 -13.13 -4.58
N THR A 567 2.27 -13.92 -3.53
CA THR A 567 2.26 -15.39 -3.62
C THR A 567 1.16 -15.87 -4.57
N HIS A 568 -0.01 -15.23 -4.56
CA HIS A 568 -1.08 -15.52 -5.52
C HIS A 568 -0.65 -15.22 -6.96
N GLN A 569 -0.08 -14.04 -7.22
CA GLN A 569 0.39 -13.68 -8.56
C GLN A 569 1.42 -14.68 -9.07
N LEU A 570 2.38 -15.09 -8.23
CA LEU A 570 3.37 -16.12 -8.55
C LEU A 570 2.69 -17.47 -8.83
N ARG A 571 1.78 -17.91 -7.96
CA ARG A 571 1.00 -19.14 -8.13
C ARG A 571 0.25 -19.14 -9.47
N GLY A 572 -0.36 -18.02 -9.86
CA GLY A 572 -1.07 -17.86 -11.13
C GLY A 572 -0.18 -17.88 -12.39
N ARG A 573 1.15 -17.96 -12.25
CA ARG A 573 2.06 -18.12 -13.41
C ARG A 573 2.06 -19.53 -13.97
N VAL A 574 1.70 -20.54 -13.16
CA VAL A 574 1.64 -21.94 -13.57
C VAL A 574 0.19 -22.42 -13.72
N GLY A 575 0.00 -23.47 -14.52
CA GLY A 575 -1.33 -24.03 -14.81
C GLY A 575 -2.08 -23.19 -15.86
N ARG A 576 -1.57 -23.16 -17.09
CA ARG A 576 -2.17 -22.46 -18.23
C ARG A 576 -2.75 -23.45 -19.24
N GLY A 577 -3.83 -23.06 -19.92
CA GLY A 577 -4.52 -23.90 -20.90
C GLY A 577 -5.29 -25.02 -20.22
N GLU A 578 -5.08 -26.27 -20.62
CA GLU A 578 -5.72 -27.45 -20.01
C GLU A 578 -4.81 -28.16 -18.98
N LYS A 579 -3.54 -27.76 -18.87
CA LYS A 579 -2.55 -28.45 -18.02
C LYS A 579 -2.68 -28.00 -16.56
N ASN A 580 -2.80 -28.96 -15.65
CA ASN A 580 -2.78 -28.70 -14.21
C ASN A 580 -1.39 -28.20 -13.75
N GLY A 581 -1.38 -27.33 -12.74
CA GLY A 581 -0.16 -26.79 -12.14
C GLY A 581 0.13 -27.37 -10.75
N THR A 582 1.37 -27.26 -10.29
CA THR A 582 1.77 -27.55 -8.89
C THR A 582 2.51 -26.35 -8.32
N CYS A 583 2.08 -25.88 -7.15
CA CYS A 583 2.72 -24.81 -6.40
C CYS A 583 3.28 -25.37 -5.08
N ILE A 584 4.59 -25.29 -4.89
CA ILE A 584 5.26 -25.73 -3.66
C ILE A 584 5.72 -24.49 -2.90
N LEU A 585 5.20 -24.30 -1.70
CA LEU A 585 5.58 -23.21 -0.81
C LEU A 585 6.56 -23.76 0.23
N LEU A 586 7.83 -23.35 0.13
CA LEU A 586 8.87 -23.68 1.08
C LEU A 586 8.89 -22.65 2.21
N TYR A 587 8.92 -23.10 3.45
CA TYR A 587 9.01 -22.22 4.62
C TYR A 587 10.11 -22.67 5.58
N LYS A 588 10.63 -21.73 6.37
CA LYS A 588 11.63 -22.00 7.41
C LYS A 588 11.02 -21.83 8.80
N GLU A 589 11.31 -22.78 9.70
CA GLU A 589 10.90 -22.70 11.10
C GLU A 589 11.93 -21.90 11.93
N PRO A 590 11.50 -21.17 12.98
CA PRO A 590 10.13 -21.03 13.47
C PRO A 590 9.31 -19.97 12.69
N LEU A 591 8.00 -20.18 12.56
CA LEU A 591 7.06 -19.25 11.93
C LEU A 591 6.28 -18.45 12.99
N SER A 592 6.06 -17.16 12.75
CA SER A 592 5.09 -16.36 13.51
C SER A 592 3.67 -16.86 13.27
N GLU A 593 2.73 -16.55 14.18
CA GLU A 593 1.30 -16.87 14.01
C GLU A 593 0.76 -16.26 12.70
N THR A 594 1.09 -15.00 12.42
CA THR A 594 0.73 -14.30 11.18
C THR A 594 1.26 -14.99 9.93
N ALA A 595 2.51 -15.47 9.93
CA ALA A 595 3.08 -16.19 8.79
C ALA A 595 2.41 -17.56 8.58
N LYS A 596 2.06 -18.26 9.67
CA LYS A 596 1.32 -19.53 9.60
C LYS A 596 -0.06 -19.32 8.99
N GLU A 597 -0.81 -18.34 9.48
CA GLU A 597 -2.15 -18.02 8.96
C GLU A 597 -2.12 -17.68 7.48
N ARG A 598 -1.18 -16.83 7.04
CA ARG A 598 -1.00 -16.50 5.62
C ARG A 598 -0.73 -17.75 4.77
N LEU A 599 0.19 -18.61 5.20
CA LEU A 599 0.52 -19.85 4.46
C LEU A 599 -0.65 -20.82 4.38
N ILE A 600 -1.48 -20.90 5.42
CA ILE A 600 -2.70 -21.72 5.42
C ILE A 600 -3.74 -21.15 4.46
N VAL A 601 -3.94 -19.84 4.49
CA VAL A 601 -4.90 -19.14 3.62
C VAL A 601 -4.56 -19.30 2.15
N ILE A 602 -3.29 -19.12 1.75
CA ILE A 602 -2.86 -19.31 0.35
C ILE A 602 -2.93 -20.77 -0.10
N LYS A 603 -2.79 -21.74 0.82
CA LYS A 603 -2.94 -23.17 0.50
C LYS A 603 -4.40 -23.52 0.23
N ASN A 604 -5.33 -22.98 1.03
CA ASN A 604 -6.73 -23.40 1.03
C ASN A 604 -7.62 -22.62 0.06
N SER A 605 -7.28 -21.37 -0.25
CA SER A 605 -8.09 -20.55 -1.17
C SER A 605 -7.45 -20.43 -2.55
N TYR A 606 -8.28 -20.62 -3.59
CA TYR A 606 -7.93 -20.40 -4.99
C TYR A 606 -8.50 -19.09 -5.54
N ASP A 607 -9.36 -18.43 -4.78
CA ASP A 607 -10.02 -17.21 -5.19
C ASP A 607 -9.15 -16.00 -4.84
N GLY A 608 -8.69 -15.30 -5.88
CA GLY A 608 -7.92 -14.07 -5.70
C GLY A 608 -8.67 -12.97 -4.96
N PHE A 609 -10.01 -12.96 -5.00
CA PHE A 609 -10.83 -12.00 -4.26
C PHE A 609 -10.77 -12.28 -2.76
N GLU A 610 -11.07 -13.51 -2.36
CA GLU A 610 -10.99 -13.94 -0.96
C GLU A 610 -9.57 -13.73 -0.39
N LEU A 611 -8.54 -14.03 -1.19
CA LEU A 611 -7.15 -13.83 -0.80
C LEU A 611 -6.79 -12.35 -0.63
N SER A 612 -7.29 -11.46 -1.50
CA SER A 612 -7.04 -10.02 -1.37
C SER A 612 -7.72 -9.40 -0.15
N GLU A 613 -8.92 -9.87 0.21
CA GLU A 613 -9.67 -9.42 1.38
C GLU A 613 -8.99 -9.90 2.67
N LYS A 614 -8.57 -11.18 2.71
CA LYS A 614 -7.78 -11.70 3.83
C LYS A 614 -6.43 -11.02 3.96
N ASP A 615 -5.75 -10.68 2.86
CA ASP A 615 -4.50 -9.91 2.88
C ASP A 615 -4.71 -8.52 3.48
N LEU A 616 -5.81 -7.85 3.14
CA LEU A 616 -6.16 -6.54 3.71
C LEU A 616 -6.38 -6.64 5.23
N ILE A 617 -7.16 -7.63 5.67
CA ILE A 617 -7.46 -7.86 7.09
C ILE A 617 -6.18 -8.24 7.86
N MET A 618 -5.39 -9.17 7.33
CA MET A 618 -4.15 -9.65 7.96
C MET A 618 -3.03 -8.60 8.01
N ARG A 619 -3.12 -7.56 7.17
CA ARG A 619 -2.17 -6.44 7.16
C ARG A 619 -2.55 -5.30 8.11
N GLY A 620 -3.73 -5.33 8.74
CA GLY A 620 -4.23 -4.23 9.58
C GLY A 620 -3.24 -3.67 10.62
N GLY A 621 -3.25 -2.33 10.75
CA GLY A 621 -2.73 -1.51 11.86
C GLY A 621 -1.21 -1.39 12.11
N GLY A 622 -0.41 -2.44 11.93
CA GLY A 622 0.91 -2.52 12.59
C GLY A 622 2.16 -2.28 11.73
N GLU A 623 2.20 -2.84 10.52
CA GLU A 623 3.36 -2.81 9.61
C GLU A 623 3.12 -1.95 8.36
N ILE A 624 2.19 -1.01 8.47
CA ILE A 624 1.91 0.00 7.45
C ILE A 624 2.98 1.08 7.56
N LEU A 625 4.02 0.95 6.74
CA LEU A 625 4.89 1.99 6.16
C LEU A 625 6.29 1.42 5.87
N GLY A 626 6.34 0.31 5.13
CA GLY A 626 7.43 0.11 4.20
C GLY A 626 7.29 1.18 3.11
N LYS A 627 8.22 2.13 3.09
CA LYS A 627 8.20 3.40 2.34
C LYS A 627 8.05 3.32 0.81
N ASN A 628 7.68 2.19 0.19
CA ASN A 628 7.64 2.01 -1.26
C ASN A 628 6.76 0.81 -1.68
N GLN A 629 5.42 0.88 -1.55
CA GLN A 629 4.55 0.03 -2.36
C GLN A 629 3.67 0.87 -3.27
N TYR A 630 3.83 0.59 -4.56
CA TYR A 630 3.45 1.38 -5.72
C TYR A 630 1.94 1.65 -5.83
N GLY A 631 1.56 2.93 -5.84
CA GLY A 631 0.39 3.43 -6.56
C GLY A 631 -0.91 3.66 -5.77
N TYR A 632 -0.95 3.35 -4.47
CA TYR A 632 -2.06 3.71 -3.58
C TYR A 632 -1.66 4.87 -2.67
N GLU A 633 -2.63 5.68 -2.26
CA GLU A 633 -2.36 6.80 -1.36
C GLU A 633 -2.20 6.30 0.08
N ASP A 634 -1.15 6.77 0.75
CA ASP A 634 -0.91 6.48 2.16
C ASP A 634 -1.81 7.39 3.01
N PHE A 635 -2.89 6.83 3.57
CA PHE A 635 -3.71 7.51 4.57
C PHE A 635 -2.97 7.57 5.92
N ILE A 636 -3.06 8.71 6.61
CA ILE A 636 -2.42 8.97 7.89
C ILE A 636 -3.31 8.50 9.05
N PHE A 637 -4.61 8.76 8.97
CA PHE A 637 -5.60 8.49 10.01
C PHE A 637 -6.60 7.40 9.58
N PHE A 638 -6.96 7.37 8.30
CA PHE A 638 -7.93 6.42 7.77
C PHE A 638 -7.33 5.04 7.49
N ASP A 639 -7.69 4.03 8.28
CA ASP A 639 -7.47 2.62 7.94
C ASP A 639 -8.74 1.97 7.35
N ILE A 640 -8.64 1.48 6.11
CA ILE A 640 -9.75 0.81 5.41
C ILE A 640 -10.21 -0.49 6.07
N SER A 641 -9.33 -1.17 6.81
CA SER A 641 -9.68 -2.41 7.51
C SER A 641 -10.60 -2.17 8.70
N ILE A 642 -10.53 -0.97 9.29
CA ILE A 642 -11.28 -0.55 10.48
C ILE A 642 -12.47 0.34 10.06
N HIS A 643 -12.25 1.32 9.18
CA HIS A 643 -13.14 2.45 8.95
C HIS A 643 -14.05 2.30 7.72
N GLN A 644 -14.48 1.10 7.36
CA GLN A 644 -15.32 0.86 6.17
C GLN A 644 -16.63 1.68 6.17
N ASP A 645 -17.21 1.89 7.35
CA ASP A 645 -18.42 2.70 7.53
C ASP A 645 -18.18 4.19 7.27
N LEU A 646 -17.01 4.71 7.67
CA LEU A 646 -16.64 6.11 7.42
C LEU A 646 -16.50 6.37 5.92
N LEU A 647 -15.91 5.43 5.17
CA LEU A 647 -15.80 5.53 3.72
C LEU A 647 -17.18 5.66 3.06
N LYS A 648 -18.13 4.78 3.40
CA LYS A 648 -19.49 4.82 2.82
C LYS A 648 -20.16 6.16 3.10
N MET A 649 -20.03 6.66 4.32
CA MET A 649 -20.60 7.97 4.70
C MET A 649 -19.93 9.12 3.93
N ALA A 650 -18.61 9.11 3.82
CA ALA A 650 -17.85 10.14 3.13
C ALA A 650 -18.11 10.16 1.61
N THR A 651 -18.25 9.00 0.97
CA THR A 651 -18.64 8.91 -0.44
C THR A 651 -20.00 9.57 -0.68
N LEU A 652 -21.00 9.25 0.14
CA LEU A 652 -22.32 9.85 0.00
C LEU A 652 -22.31 11.36 0.32
N GLU A 653 -21.56 11.81 1.34
CA GLU A 653 -21.42 13.25 1.65
C GLU A 653 -20.78 14.01 0.49
N ALA A 654 -19.70 13.47 -0.10
CA ALA A 654 -19.01 14.08 -1.24
C ALA A 654 -19.93 14.24 -2.46
N THR A 655 -20.74 13.21 -2.77
CA THR A 655 -21.73 13.28 -3.86
C THR A 655 -22.79 14.35 -3.58
N ASP A 656 -23.35 14.41 -2.37
CA ASP A 656 -24.35 15.42 -2.00
C ASP A 656 -23.79 16.85 -2.04
N ILE A 657 -22.56 17.03 -1.57
CA ILE A 657 -21.86 18.33 -1.61
C ILE A 657 -21.82 18.84 -3.05
N LEU A 658 -21.37 18.03 -4.00
CA LEU A 658 -21.17 18.48 -5.38
C LEU A 658 -22.46 18.55 -6.19
N ASN A 659 -23.50 17.81 -5.81
CA ASN A 659 -24.82 17.98 -6.40
C ASN A 659 -25.45 19.34 -6.03
N ASN A 660 -25.23 19.81 -4.80
CA ASN A 660 -25.82 21.04 -4.29
C ASN A 660 -24.92 22.28 -4.50
N ASP A 661 -23.60 22.11 -4.45
CA ASP A 661 -22.60 23.17 -4.62
C ASP A 661 -21.44 22.70 -5.52
N PRO A 662 -21.67 22.55 -6.85
CA PRO A 662 -20.68 22.01 -7.78
C PRO A 662 -19.35 22.78 -7.85
N ASN A 663 -19.39 24.07 -7.50
CA ASN A 663 -18.23 24.96 -7.56
C ASN A 663 -17.64 25.27 -6.18
N LEU A 664 -18.16 24.66 -5.11
CA LEU A 664 -17.77 24.91 -3.71
C LEU A 664 -17.80 26.42 -3.35
N ALA A 665 -18.79 27.15 -3.87
CA ALA A 665 -18.91 28.59 -3.72
C ALA A 665 -19.62 29.02 -2.43
N SER A 666 -20.40 28.12 -1.83
CA SER A 666 -21.10 28.37 -0.56
C SER A 666 -20.13 28.57 0.61
N ASP A 667 -20.63 29.05 1.74
CA ASP A 667 -19.84 29.18 2.97
C ASP A 667 -19.23 27.83 3.40
N ARG A 668 -20.02 26.75 3.31
CA ARG A 668 -19.55 25.38 3.54
C ARG A 668 -18.54 24.94 2.47
N GLY A 669 -18.76 25.30 1.21
CA GLY A 669 -17.85 25.01 0.10
C GLY A 669 -16.44 25.56 0.34
N LYS A 670 -16.32 26.80 0.85
CA LYS A 670 -15.04 27.40 1.22
C LYS A 670 -14.32 26.64 2.33
N LYS A 671 -15.05 26.13 3.32
CA LYS A 671 -14.51 25.29 4.41
C LYS A 671 -14.03 23.94 3.88
N LEU A 672 -14.73 23.37 2.90
CA LEU A 672 -14.30 22.14 2.22
C LEU A 672 -13.07 22.35 1.34
N ILE A 673 -12.89 23.54 0.74
CA ILE A 673 -11.64 23.91 0.06
C ILE A 673 -10.48 23.87 1.05
N ASP A 674 -10.65 24.41 2.26
CA ASP A 674 -9.64 24.35 3.31
C ASP A 674 -9.32 22.90 3.72
N LEU A 675 -10.32 22.02 3.82
CA LEU A 675 -10.13 20.58 4.02
C LEU A 675 -9.27 19.96 2.89
N LEU A 676 -9.57 20.27 1.63
CA LEU A 676 -8.79 19.77 0.50
C LEU A 676 -7.33 20.24 0.57
N TYR A 677 -7.07 21.49 0.98
CA TYR A 677 -5.71 21.95 1.21
C TYR A 677 -5.05 21.23 2.38
N LEU A 678 -5.76 20.99 3.47
CA LEU A 678 -5.23 20.32 4.66
C LEU A 678 -4.69 18.92 4.33
N PHE A 679 -5.36 18.18 3.45
CA PHE A 679 -4.94 16.84 3.01
C PHE A 679 -4.24 16.80 1.63
N GLU A 680 -3.72 17.95 1.16
CA GLU A 680 -2.96 18.04 -0.11
C GLU A 680 -3.73 17.57 -1.37
N LYS A 681 -5.06 17.71 -1.34
CA LYS A 681 -5.99 17.40 -2.43
C LYS A 681 -6.34 18.60 -3.29
N ASN A 682 -5.63 19.72 -3.13
CA ASN A 682 -5.93 20.99 -3.79
C ASN A 682 -5.83 20.96 -5.32
N LYS A 683 -5.13 19.99 -5.92
CA LYS A 683 -5.12 19.80 -7.39
C LYS A 683 -6.52 19.56 -7.97
N ALA A 684 -7.45 19.02 -7.17
CA ALA A 684 -8.84 18.86 -7.60
C ALA A 684 -9.50 20.23 -7.86
N ILE A 685 -9.10 21.29 -7.15
CA ILE A 685 -9.68 22.63 -7.28
C ILE A 685 -9.39 23.22 -8.66
N ASP A 686 -8.24 22.92 -9.25
CA ASP A 686 -7.89 23.39 -10.60
C ASP A 686 -8.93 22.94 -11.65
N PHE A 687 -9.57 21.78 -11.43
CA PHE A 687 -10.63 21.25 -12.30
C PHE A 687 -11.98 21.94 -12.11
N ILE A 688 -12.22 22.58 -10.96
CA ILE A 688 -13.39 23.44 -10.75
C ILE A 688 -13.21 24.75 -11.51
N SER A 689 -12.00 25.33 -11.50
CA SER A 689 -11.72 26.61 -12.17
C SER A 689 -11.58 26.54 -13.70
N ALA A 690 -11.41 25.34 -14.25
CA ALA A 690 -11.18 25.11 -15.67
C ALA A 690 -12.46 24.80 -16.48
N GLY A 691 -13.60 24.65 -15.81
CA GLY A 691 -14.92 24.46 -16.43
C GLY A 691 -15.84 25.62 -16.08
#